data_AF-A0A4P7LBK3-F1
#
_entry.id   AF-A0A4P7LBK3-F1
#
_cell.length_a   1.000
_cell.length_b   1.000
_cell.length_c   1.000
_cell.angle_alpha   90.00
_cell.angle_beta   90.00
_cell.angle_gamma   90.00
#
_symmetry.space_group_name_H-M   'P 1'
#
loop_
_entity.id
_entity.type
_entity.pdbx_description
1 polymer ?
#
loop_
_entity_poly.entity_id
_entity_poly.type
_entity_poly.pdbx_seq_one_letter_code
_entity_poly.pdbx_strand_id
1 'polypeptide(L)'
;MSPPNPPGTATQPPPDTSHALQEPPPFKLEPGRNCWCVEPCRRFAMLVDGDAYFRALREALPRAEHTIFILGWDIDSRMELVPEGAQDGLPDGLRDFLCALADRRPELRIYILSWDYAMVMAMEREWLPSASAHWQAHRHLSFRLDGNHPPGASHHQKVVVIDSKVAFVGGLDLTLRRWDDNSHAPGAPLRVAEGKPYPPFHDVHCALDGQAAAALAMLCAARWLRATGRRPRPPAATSSDPWPPSLAPELTDVRVGIARTMPVCEDEPGVSEIRMLMRDAIASARHSIYMENQYFSSGEIAKALAGRLGREDGPDIVLVSRRNESGWLEAHSMGVLRARLYRRLRAADSWDRFHLYCPTIPGLLPECVNIHSKVTVIDDDFLTIGSSNLSNRSLGLDTECNVVVTSGGDPRVREAIAAMRARLLGEHLDVTPEAFQAKVAETRSLLAAIRALQQKDGRTLEDYAPPLPDDLDAASPADHLLDPIEPIDSDQVLAEFVSHEARPRVMGRVGVMVALALVLAGLAFAWRYTPLREWADFRALLAVVERLDDMPMAPLAMMGIYVAGAVTMLPVTLLILVTVVVFGPLYGAALALGGTMLSTGAGYLAGRLLGRNTVRRFGGRRLNRVSHQLGRHGVLAMVVLRLVPIAPFSLVNLVVGASRIGLRDCLVGTALGMLPGIVISAFLVDRVAAAARNPGLATFALLALVLLLPASLLLVLRRRRRRNAERNKAERHRPVNQQDSQPGNQQNSQQDGDQDSQHDDQHRGPGGPGRRMARVAHAAGERT
;
A
#
# COMPACT_ATOMS: atom_id res chain seq x y z
N MET A 1 -22.02 12.81 -71.14
CA MET A 1 -22.28 11.53 -70.42
C MET A 1 -21.00 11.10 -69.73
N SER A 2 -21.11 10.19 -68.75
CA SER A 2 -20.05 9.75 -67.82
C SER A 2 -19.63 10.82 -66.79
N PRO A 3 -19.56 10.48 -65.48
CA PRO A 3 -19.19 11.39 -64.39
C PRO A 3 -17.67 11.46 -64.14
N PRO A 4 -17.17 12.43 -63.36
CA PRO A 4 -15.77 12.48 -62.92
C PRO A 4 -15.43 11.35 -61.94
N ASN A 5 -14.14 10.98 -61.92
CA ASN A 5 -13.59 9.95 -61.03
C ASN A 5 -13.64 10.35 -59.54
N PRO A 6 -13.69 9.38 -58.60
CA PRO A 6 -13.55 9.66 -57.17
C PRO A 6 -12.17 10.24 -56.84
N PRO A 7 -12.04 11.03 -55.75
CA PRO A 7 -10.75 11.58 -55.33
C PRO A 7 -9.78 10.44 -54.97
N GLY A 8 -8.55 10.55 -55.48
CA GLY A 8 -7.56 9.48 -55.35
C GLY A 8 -7.17 9.21 -53.90
N THR A 9 -6.92 7.93 -53.60
CA THR A 9 -6.20 7.53 -52.39
C THR A 9 -4.81 8.17 -52.41
N ALA A 10 -4.61 9.19 -51.58
CA ALA A 10 -3.28 9.68 -51.26
C ALA A 10 -2.52 8.53 -50.57
N THR A 11 -1.66 7.86 -51.33
CA THR A 11 -0.67 6.93 -50.77
C THR A 11 0.15 7.72 -49.77
N GLN A 12 0.08 7.32 -48.48
CA GLN A 12 1.07 7.80 -47.52
C GLN A 12 2.46 7.48 -48.09
N PRO A 13 3.45 8.37 -47.95
CA PRO A 13 4.82 7.98 -48.22
C PRO A 13 5.15 6.74 -47.37
N PRO A 14 5.98 5.81 -47.85
CA PRO A 14 6.44 4.71 -47.01
C PRO A 14 7.05 5.30 -45.72
N PRO A 15 6.87 4.65 -44.56
CA PRO A 15 7.48 5.12 -43.32
C PRO A 15 8.99 5.25 -43.54
N ASP A 16 9.55 6.40 -43.18
CA ASP A 16 10.93 6.75 -43.51
C ASP A 16 11.89 5.76 -42.83
N THR A 17 12.45 4.84 -43.63
CA THR A 17 13.38 3.81 -43.15
C THR A 17 14.77 4.38 -42.84
N SER A 18 15.00 5.68 -43.01
CA SER A 18 16.23 6.36 -42.55
C SER A 18 16.28 6.61 -41.03
N HIS A 19 15.78 5.67 -40.23
CA HIS A 19 16.25 5.48 -38.85
C HIS A 19 17.71 5.01 -38.85
N ALA A 20 18.62 5.93 -39.18
CA ALA A 20 20.04 5.78 -38.94
C ALA A 20 20.25 5.39 -37.47
N LEU A 21 21.17 4.45 -37.24
CA LEU A 21 21.47 3.89 -35.92
C LEU A 21 22.15 4.94 -35.03
N GLN A 22 21.36 5.89 -34.54
CA GLN A 22 21.76 6.76 -33.43
C GLN A 22 21.98 5.85 -32.22
N GLU A 23 23.22 5.85 -31.74
CA GLU A 23 23.58 5.09 -30.55
C GLU A 23 22.77 5.59 -29.33
N PRO A 24 22.47 4.71 -28.36
CA PRO A 24 21.86 5.13 -27.10
C PRO A 24 22.69 6.23 -26.40
N PRO A 25 22.06 7.29 -25.89
CA PRO A 25 22.78 8.33 -25.15
C PRO A 25 23.43 7.72 -23.90
N PRO A 26 24.64 8.15 -23.50
CA PRO A 26 25.28 7.64 -22.29
C PRO A 26 24.45 8.00 -21.05
N PHE A 27 24.34 7.07 -20.11
CA PHE A 27 23.65 7.33 -18.85
C PHE A 27 24.35 8.43 -18.04
N LYS A 28 23.57 9.23 -17.31
CA LYS A 28 24.08 10.29 -16.45
C LYS A 28 23.17 10.51 -15.24
N LEU A 29 23.78 10.57 -14.06
CA LEU A 29 23.12 11.02 -12.84
C LEU A 29 22.96 12.55 -12.85
N GLU A 30 21.73 13.01 -12.63
CA GLU A 30 21.33 14.42 -12.68
C GLU A 30 20.53 14.77 -11.41
N PRO A 31 21.20 15.38 -10.40
CA PRO A 31 20.57 15.84 -9.17
C PRO A 31 19.35 16.74 -9.41
N GLY A 32 18.25 16.44 -8.72
CA GLY A 32 16.96 17.10 -8.89
C GLY A 32 16.12 16.59 -10.06
N ARG A 33 16.62 15.64 -10.87
CA ARG A 33 15.86 14.98 -11.95
C ARG A 33 15.74 13.47 -11.75
N ASN A 34 16.85 12.74 -11.90
CA ASN A 34 16.87 11.27 -11.80
C ASN A 34 17.58 10.74 -10.54
N CYS A 35 18.25 11.62 -9.78
CA CYS A 35 18.67 11.37 -8.41
C CYS A 35 18.44 12.62 -7.55
N TRP A 36 18.48 12.47 -6.23
CA TRP A 36 18.48 13.58 -5.28
C TRP A 36 19.83 14.28 -5.26
N CYS A 37 20.90 13.49 -5.12
CA CYS A 37 22.28 13.93 -5.02
C CYS A 37 23.23 12.84 -5.56
N VAL A 38 24.51 13.19 -5.72
CA VAL A 38 25.59 12.27 -6.13
C VAL A 38 26.81 12.57 -5.27
N GLU A 39 27.07 11.73 -4.27
CA GLU A 39 28.01 12.02 -3.19
C GLU A 39 29.28 11.15 -3.23
N PRO A 40 30.42 11.64 -2.73
CA PRO A 40 31.62 10.83 -2.49
C PRO A 40 31.35 9.69 -1.48
N CYS A 41 31.84 8.51 -1.83
CA CYS A 41 31.80 7.29 -1.02
C CYS A 41 33.19 6.62 -1.05
N ARG A 42 33.82 6.42 0.12
CA ARG A 42 35.18 5.88 0.21
C ARG A 42 35.18 4.36 0.16
N ARG A 43 34.13 3.70 0.64
CA ARG A 43 33.91 2.25 0.62
C ARG A 43 32.47 1.93 0.29
N PHE A 44 32.25 1.06 -0.68
CA PHE A 44 30.97 0.48 -1.05
C PHE A 44 31.11 -1.04 -1.19
N ALA A 45 30.13 -1.79 -0.69
CA ALA A 45 30.04 -3.25 -0.85
C ALA A 45 28.58 -3.66 -1.02
N MET A 46 28.33 -4.67 -1.85
CA MET A 46 27.01 -5.29 -1.99
C MET A 46 26.93 -6.49 -1.04
N LEU A 47 25.79 -6.61 -0.37
CA LEU A 47 25.48 -7.65 0.62
C LEU A 47 24.35 -8.48 0.04
N VAL A 48 24.61 -9.77 -0.19
CA VAL A 48 23.65 -10.70 -0.78
C VAL A 48 23.10 -11.58 0.33
N ASP A 49 21.78 -11.72 0.36
CA ASP A 49 20.98 -12.41 1.36
C ASP A 49 21.04 -11.84 2.79
N GLY A 50 20.15 -12.40 3.62
CA GLY A 50 19.97 -11.98 5.01
C GLY A 50 21.24 -12.17 5.83
N ASP A 51 21.92 -13.31 5.69
CA ASP A 51 23.07 -13.64 6.52
C ASP A 51 24.23 -12.63 6.38
N ALA A 52 24.61 -12.26 5.15
CA ALA A 52 25.68 -11.29 4.92
C ALA A 52 25.31 -9.90 5.46
N TYR A 53 24.08 -9.42 5.21
CA TYR A 53 23.63 -8.12 5.70
C TYR A 53 23.54 -8.07 7.22
N PHE A 54 22.88 -9.04 7.84
CA PHE A 54 22.61 -9.00 9.28
C PHE A 54 23.87 -9.24 10.12
N ARG A 55 24.85 -10.05 9.65
CA ARG A 55 26.19 -10.13 10.27
C ARG A 55 26.95 -8.80 10.16
N ALA A 56 27.04 -8.22 8.96
CA ALA A 56 27.70 -6.93 8.76
C ALA A 56 27.07 -5.83 9.63
N LEU A 57 25.74 -5.83 9.77
CA LEU A 57 25.02 -4.92 10.64
C LEU A 57 25.27 -5.17 12.14
N ARG A 58 25.35 -6.44 12.57
CA ARG A 58 25.68 -6.84 13.95
C ARG A 58 27.10 -6.40 14.34
N GLU A 59 28.06 -6.45 13.43
CA GLU A 59 29.42 -5.93 13.63
C GLU A 59 29.50 -4.39 13.70
N ALA A 60 28.66 -3.70 12.92
CA ALA A 60 28.67 -2.25 12.79
C ALA A 60 27.99 -1.53 13.97
N LEU A 61 26.82 -2.00 14.41
CA LEU A 61 26.02 -1.31 15.44
C LEU A 61 26.75 -1.09 16.80
N PRO A 62 27.57 -2.03 17.33
CA PRO A 62 28.33 -1.83 18.57
C PRO A 62 29.40 -0.73 18.50
N ARG A 63 29.72 -0.24 17.30
CA ARG A 63 30.72 0.82 17.06
C ARG A 63 30.12 2.23 17.11
N ALA A 64 28.80 2.33 17.24
CA ALA A 64 28.08 3.59 17.32
C ALA A 64 28.40 4.37 18.61
N GLU A 65 28.67 5.66 18.48
CA GLU A 65 28.95 6.57 19.60
C GLU A 65 27.78 7.52 19.90
N HIS A 66 26.99 7.93 18.89
CA HIS A 66 26.03 9.05 19.04
C HIS A 66 24.65 8.84 18.42
N THR A 67 24.53 8.32 17.20
CA THR A 67 23.23 8.19 16.50
C THR A 67 23.14 6.92 15.67
N ILE A 68 22.09 6.13 15.90
CA ILE A 68 21.62 5.09 14.99
C ILE A 68 20.25 5.50 14.46
N PHE A 69 20.06 5.49 13.15
CA PHE A 69 18.76 5.56 12.50
C PHE A 69 18.41 4.19 11.91
N ILE A 70 17.17 3.74 12.05
CA ILE A 70 16.62 2.55 11.41
C ILE A 70 15.27 2.95 10.79
N LEU A 71 15.16 2.84 9.48
CA LEU A 71 13.91 2.95 8.71
C LEU A 71 13.52 1.56 8.21
N GLY A 72 12.24 1.24 8.24
CA GLY A 72 11.70 0.00 7.67
C GLY A 72 10.21 0.06 7.36
N TRP A 73 9.77 -0.82 6.47
CA TRP A 73 8.36 -1.15 6.26
C TRP A 73 7.82 -2.02 7.40
N ASP A 74 8.66 -2.88 7.96
CA ASP A 74 8.37 -3.66 9.16
C ASP A 74 9.61 -3.86 10.02
N ILE A 75 9.43 -3.91 11.34
CA ILE A 75 10.51 -4.07 12.32
C ILE A 75 9.96 -4.88 13.51
N ASP A 76 10.58 -6.02 13.82
CA ASP A 76 10.15 -6.92 14.92
C ASP A 76 11.20 -6.93 16.04
N SER A 77 10.78 -6.69 17.28
CA SER A 77 11.68 -6.66 18.45
C SER A 77 12.43 -7.97 18.70
N ARG A 78 11.87 -9.09 18.24
CA ARG A 78 12.32 -10.47 18.48
C ARG A 78 13.28 -10.99 17.42
N MET A 79 13.55 -10.22 16.36
CA MET A 79 14.46 -10.64 15.29
C MET A 79 15.87 -10.85 15.82
N GLU A 80 16.49 -11.98 15.50
CA GLU A 80 17.90 -12.24 15.75
C GLU A 80 18.70 -11.90 14.49
N LEU A 81 19.74 -11.06 14.60
CA LEU A 81 20.59 -10.70 13.45
C LEU A 81 21.55 -11.82 13.06
N VAL A 82 21.89 -12.71 14.00
CA VAL A 82 22.80 -13.85 13.79
C VAL A 82 22.17 -15.05 14.54
N PRO A 83 21.30 -15.86 13.88
CA PRO A 83 20.52 -16.91 14.55
C PRO A 83 21.34 -18.06 15.17
N GLU A 84 22.62 -18.18 14.81
CA GLU A 84 23.59 -19.09 15.45
C GLU A 84 24.25 -18.53 16.72
N GLY A 85 23.93 -17.27 17.08
CA GLY A 85 24.51 -16.53 18.21
C GLY A 85 25.76 -15.74 17.82
N ALA A 86 25.77 -14.42 18.10
CA ALA A 86 26.86 -13.52 17.66
C ALA A 86 28.16 -13.62 18.47
N GLN A 87 28.16 -14.32 19.61
CA GLN A 87 29.30 -14.54 20.53
C GLN A 87 29.98 -13.25 21.06
N ASP A 88 29.35 -12.09 20.90
CA ASP A 88 29.86 -10.75 21.24
C ASP A 88 29.50 -10.28 22.68
N GLY A 89 28.85 -11.16 23.46
CA GLY A 89 28.38 -10.84 24.81
C GLY A 89 27.29 -9.76 24.84
N LEU A 90 26.47 -9.65 23.78
CA LEU A 90 25.26 -8.83 23.72
C LEU A 90 24.04 -9.70 23.41
N PRO A 91 22.81 -9.31 23.81
CA PRO A 91 21.60 -10.09 23.53
C PRO A 91 21.38 -10.33 22.03
N ASP A 92 20.79 -11.46 21.67
CA ASP A 92 20.58 -11.84 20.26
C ASP A 92 19.40 -11.09 19.62
N GLY A 93 18.28 -10.99 20.34
CA GLY A 93 17.07 -10.29 19.91
C GLY A 93 17.24 -8.77 19.76
N LEU A 94 16.83 -8.25 18.61
CA LEU A 94 17.09 -6.88 18.12
C LEU A 94 16.78 -5.77 19.13
N ARG A 95 15.64 -5.82 19.82
CA ARG A 95 15.28 -4.79 20.81
C ARG A 95 16.25 -4.78 22.00
N ASP A 96 16.56 -5.95 22.54
CA ASP A 96 17.41 -6.09 23.73
C ASP A 96 18.88 -5.81 23.40
N PHE A 97 19.33 -6.20 22.21
CA PHE A 97 20.59 -5.78 21.61
C PHE A 97 20.73 -4.24 21.57
N LEU A 98 19.76 -3.54 20.95
CA LEU A 98 19.79 -2.09 20.83
C LEU A 98 19.69 -1.36 22.19
N CYS A 99 18.93 -1.90 23.15
CA CYS A 99 18.93 -1.42 24.53
C CYS A 99 20.33 -1.55 25.17
N ALA A 100 20.95 -2.74 25.10
CA ALA A 100 22.27 -2.98 25.68
C ALA A 100 23.37 -2.10 25.08
N LEU A 101 23.29 -1.75 23.79
CA LEU A 101 24.17 -0.74 23.17
C LEU A 101 23.96 0.66 23.77
N ALA A 102 22.70 1.08 23.94
CA ALA A 102 22.34 2.39 24.47
C ALA A 102 22.54 2.55 25.99
N ASP A 103 22.66 1.43 26.72
CA ASP A 103 23.14 1.36 28.10
C ASP A 103 24.68 1.45 28.16
N ARG A 104 25.41 0.70 27.30
CA ARG A 104 26.88 0.79 27.18
C ARG A 104 27.36 2.17 26.71
N ARG A 105 26.53 2.95 25.99
CA ARG A 105 26.86 4.28 25.47
C ARG A 105 25.79 5.33 25.84
N PRO A 106 25.93 6.03 26.98
CA PRO A 106 24.91 7.00 27.43
C PRO A 106 24.63 8.20 26.51
N GLU A 107 25.54 8.51 25.58
CA GLU A 107 25.34 9.56 24.57
C GLU A 107 24.60 9.08 23.31
N LEU A 108 24.59 7.77 23.05
CA LEU A 108 23.97 7.14 21.89
C LEU A 108 22.45 7.32 21.89
N ARG A 109 21.88 7.64 20.73
CA ARG A 109 20.43 7.75 20.51
C ARG A 109 20.02 6.90 19.32
N ILE A 110 19.00 6.08 19.52
CA ILE A 110 18.53 5.10 18.54
C ILE A 110 17.12 5.50 18.09
N TYR A 111 16.99 5.86 16.81
CA TYR A 111 15.77 6.36 16.19
C TYR A 111 15.22 5.30 15.23
N ILE A 112 14.08 4.69 15.58
CA ILE A 112 13.50 3.56 14.86
C ILE A 112 12.13 3.96 14.32
N LEU A 113 12.00 3.97 12.98
CA LEU A 113 10.80 4.37 12.27
C LEU A 113 10.30 3.21 11.40
N SER A 114 9.19 2.60 11.81
CA SER A 114 8.48 1.55 11.07
C SER A 114 7.22 2.12 10.40
N TRP A 115 6.58 1.40 9.49
CA TRP A 115 5.37 1.88 8.82
C TRP A 115 4.11 1.79 9.71
N ASP A 116 3.29 2.85 9.74
CA ASP A 116 1.91 2.83 10.27
C ASP A 116 1.02 2.00 9.33
N TYR A 117 1.03 0.68 9.54
CA TYR A 117 0.43 -0.31 8.65
C TYR A 117 -1.11 -0.35 8.72
N ALA A 118 -1.75 -0.84 7.66
CA ALA A 118 -3.18 -1.12 7.70
C ALA A 118 -3.46 -2.36 8.57
N MET A 119 -4.38 -2.25 9.54
CA MET A 119 -4.70 -3.27 10.56
C MET A 119 -5.01 -4.68 10.02
N VAL A 120 -5.24 -4.86 8.72
CA VAL A 120 -5.37 -6.19 8.09
C VAL A 120 -4.05 -6.98 8.09
N MET A 121 -2.89 -6.29 8.06
CA MET A 121 -1.55 -6.90 8.13
C MET A 121 -1.12 -7.27 9.57
N ALA A 122 -2.00 -7.10 10.56
CA ALA A 122 -1.65 -7.25 11.97
C ALA A 122 -1.41 -8.70 12.43
N MET A 123 -1.67 -9.70 11.57
CA MET A 123 -1.44 -11.12 11.86
C MET A 123 -0.06 -11.63 11.37
N GLU A 124 0.71 -10.78 10.68
CA GLU A 124 2.00 -11.13 10.06
C GLU A 124 3.18 -10.34 10.67
N ARG A 125 2.93 -9.59 11.75
CA ARG A 125 3.83 -8.61 12.36
C ARG A 125 3.79 -8.70 13.89
N GLU A 126 4.75 -8.11 14.60
CA GLU A 126 4.63 -7.84 16.03
C GLU A 126 3.33 -7.07 16.32
N TRP A 127 2.56 -7.51 17.31
CA TRP A 127 1.24 -6.94 17.60
C TRP A 127 1.36 -5.60 18.36
N LEU A 128 0.93 -4.52 17.71
CA LEU A 128 0.95 -3.13 18.21
C LEU A 128 2.35 -2.61 18.64
N PRO A 129 3.38 -2.61 17.77
CA PRO A 129 4.77 -2.41 18.17
C PRO A 129 5.00 -1.08 18.90
N SER A 130 4.48 0.03 18.36
CA SER A 130 4.63 1.34 18.99
C SER A 130 3.82 1.55 20.27
N ALA A 131 2.94 0.61 20.63
CA ALA A 131 2.21 0.63 21.90
C ALA A 131 2.72 -0.42 22.89
N SER A 132 3.64 -1.31 22.48
CA SER A 132 4.24 -2.28 23.38
C SER A 132 5.14 -1.54 24.39
N ALA A 133 4.98 -1.88 25.68
CA ALA A 133 5.86 -1.37 26.72
C ALA A 133 7.32 -1.78 26.48
N HIS A 134 7.51 -2.90 25.77
CA HIS A 134 8.80 -3.43 25.33
C HIS A 134 9.57 -2.39 24.47
N TRP A 135 8.98 -1.85 23.40
CA TRP A 135 9.63 -0.81 22.60
C TRP A 135 9.76 0.56 23.28
N GLN A 136 8.88 0.91 24.23
CA GLN A 136 8.88 2.25 24.86
C GLN A 136 9.71 2.38 26.14
N ALA A 137 10.21 1.29 26.74
CA ALA A 137 10.83 1.34 28.08
C ALA A 137 12.17 2.09 28.16
N HIS A 138 12.96 2.18 27.07
CA HIS A 138 14.35 2.65 27.16
C HIS A 138 14.52 4.14 26.77
N ARG A 139 15.09 4.94 27.68
CA ARG A 139 15.18 6.41 27.56
C ARG A 139 16.06 6.96 26.41
N HIS A 140 16.87 6.12 25.78
CA HIS A 140 17.73 6.48 24.65
C HIS A 140 17.27 5.89 23.30
N LEU A 141 16.33 4.95 23.34
CA LEU A 141 15.71 4.36 22.15
C LEU A 141 14.37 5.06 21.89
N SER A 142 14.02 5.25 20.63
CA SER A 142 12.77 5.89 20.23
C SER A 142 12.16 5.17 19.04
N PHE A 143 11.18 4.31 19.31
CA PHE A 143 10.38 3.64 18.29
C PHE A 143 9.13 4.47 17.93
N ARG A 144 8.86 4.65 16.64
CA ARG A 144 7.67 5.36 16.11
C ARG A 144 7.15 4.68 14.84
N LEU A 145 5.86 4.89 14.56
CA LEU A 145 5.27 4.53 13.26
C LEU A 145 5.15 5.79 12.39
N ASP A 146 5.56 5.69 11.12
CA ASP A 146 5.32 6.71 10.09
C ASP A 146 4.02 6.43 9.35
N GLY A 147 3.05 7.32 9.55
CA GLY A 147 1.80 7.39 8.79
C GLY A 147 1.62 8.70 8.02
N ASN A 148 2.69 9.48 7.82
CA ASN A 148 2.64 10.78 7.16
C ASN A 148 2.85 10.66 5.64
N HIS A 149 1.96 9.89 5.03
CA HIS A 149 1.87 9.60 3.60
C HIS A 149 0.38 9.44 3.19
N PRO A 150 0.03 9.48 1.89
CA PRO A 150 -1.36 9.39 1.46
C PRO A 150 -2.04 8.03 1.76
N PRO A 151 -3.39 7.97 1.74
CA PRO A 151 -4.12 6.71 1.83
C PRO A 151 -3.71 5.75 0.70
N GLY A 152 -3.44 4.49 1.03
CA GLY A 152 -2.99 3.47 0.08
C GLY A 152 -1.47 3.45 -0.15
N ALA A 153 -0.74 4.50 0.22
CA ALA A 153 0.72 4.50 0.21
C ALA A 153 1.32 3.73 1.41
N SER A 154 2.62 3.43 1.35
CA SER A 154 3.41 2.89 2.45
C SER A 154 4.77 3.58 2.67
N HIS A 155 5.32 3.44 3.89
CA HIS A 155 6.74 3.68 4.14
C HIS A 155 7.50 2.40 3.80
N HIS A 156 8.24 2.38 2.67
CA HIS A 156 8.82 1.14 2.16
C HIS A 156 10.36 1.08 2.20
N GLN A 157 11.04 2.23 2.25
CA GLN A 157 12.49 2.35 2.52
C GLN A 157 12.99 1.49 3.68
N LYS A 158 13.98 0.64 3.42
CA LYS A 158 14.79 -0.05 4.44
C LYS A 158 16.18 0.57 4.46
N VAL A 159 16.49 1.31 5.52
CA VAL A 159 17.73 2.10 5.63
C VAL A 159 18.21 2.12 7.07
N VAL A 160 19.47 1.71 7.30
CA VAL A 160 20.14 1.91 8.60
C VAL A 160 21.29 2.90 8.43
N VAL A 161 21.48 3.82 9.37
CA VAL A 161 22.61 4.77 9.34
C VAL A 161 23.23 4.90 10.72
N ILE A 162 24.56 4.80 10.79
CA ILE A 162 25.35 4.83 12.03
C ILE A 162 26.28 6.03 12.01
N ASP A 163 26.12 6.92 13.00
CA ASP A 163 26.88 8.15 13.23
C ASP A 163 27.06 9.06 12.00
N SER A 164 26.16 8.95 11.01
CA SER A 164 26.27 9.59 9.68
C SER A 164 27.55 9.24 8.91
N LYS A 165 28.26 8.16 9.31
CA LYS A 165 29.51 7.69 8.72
C LYS A 165 29.35 6.48 7.82
N VAL A 166 28.48 5.54 8.21
CA VAL A 166 28.19 4.29 7.48
C VAL A 166 26.67 4.13 7.39
N ALA A 167 26.20 3.68 6.23
CA ALA A 167 24.80 3.41 5.96
C ALA A 167 24.61 2.09 5.21
N PHE A 168 23.44 1.49 5.41
CA PHE A 168 22.96 0.27 4.76
C PHE A 168 21.65 0.57 4.04
N VAL A 169 21.53 0.23 2.76
CA VAL A 169 20.30 0.43 1.94
C VAL A 169 20.01 -0.79 1.05
N GLY A 170 18.76 -1.23 0.97
CA GLY A 170 18.36 -2.39 0.16
C GLY A 170 16.91 -2.84 0.35
N GLY A 171 16.64 -4.12 0.06
CA GLY A 171 15.31 -4.72 0.20
C GLY A 171 14.98 -5.31 1.58
N LEU A 172 15.98 -5.56 2.44
CA LEU A 172 15.80 -6.27 3.70
C LEU A 172 15.30 -5.39 4.86
N ASP A 173 14.10 -5.69 5.36
CA ASP A 173 13.54 -5.17 6.62
C ASP A 173 14.12 -5.90 7.84
N LEU A 174 14.23 -5.22 8.99
CA LEU A 174 14.68 -5.81 10.25
C LEU A 174 13.54 -6.54 10.99
N THR A 175 13.03 -7.59 10.37
CA THR A 175 11.88 -8.37 10.85
C THR A 175 12.05 -9.87 10.56
N LEU A 176 11.13 -10.69 11.08
CA LEU A 176 11.16 -12.14 10.94
C LEU A 176 10.97 -12.59 9.48
N ARG A 177 11.47 -13.80 9.19
CA ARG A 177 11.37 -14.48 7.89
C ARG A 177 12.15 -13.82 6.75
N ARG A 178 13.26 -13.13 7.07
CA ARG A 178 14.18 -12.46 6.14
C ARG A 178 15.63 -12.99 6.18
N TRP A 179 15.96 -13.88 7.12
CA TRP A 179 17.29 -14.51 7.15
C TRP A 179 17.28 -15.71 6.19
N ASP A 180 18.29 -15.77 5.35
CA ASP A 180 18.69 -16.95 4.60
C ASP A 180 20.18 -16.81 4.29
N ASP A 181 20.82 -17.93 3.97
CA ASP A 181 22.18 -17.95 3.41
C ASP A 181 22.13 -18.21 1.90
N ASN A 182 23.24 -17.92 1.22
CA ASN A 182 23.33 -17.98 -0.24
C ASN A 182 23.26 -19.39 -0.83
N SER A 183 23.22 -20.45 -0.01
CA SER A 183 22.90 -21.80 -0.50
C SER A 183 21.41 -21.96 -0.80
N HIS A 184 20.55 -21.21 -0.09
CA HIS A 184 19.09 -21.38 -0.07
C HIS A 184 18.63 -22.83 0.19
N ALA A 185 19.47 -23.66 0.84
CA ALA A 185 19.26 -25.10 0.98
C ALA A 185 17.86 -25.40 1.57
N PRO A 186 17.00 -26.20 0.91
CA PRO A 186 15.55 -26.20 1.19
C PRO A 186 15.15 -26.30 2.67
N GLY A 187 15.82 -27.19 3.42
CA GLY A 187 15.63 -27.40 4.86
C GLY A 187 16.70 -26.77 5.78
N ALA A 188 17.27 -25.61 5.42
CA ALA A 188 18.29 -24.92 6.22
C ALA A 188 17.85 -24.74 7.69
N PRO A 189 18.61 -25.23 8.68
CA PRO A 189 18.15 -25.33 10.07
C PRO A 189 17.99 -23.98 10.77
N LEU A 190 18.70 -22.95 10.31
CA LEU A 190 18.60 -21.57 10.81
C LEU A 190 17.41 -20.80 10.20
N ARG A 191 16.80 -21.29 9.11
CA ARG A 191 15.65 -20.64 8.45
C ARG A 191 14.32 -20.93 9.18
N VAL A 192 14.28 -20.60 10.46
CA VAL A 192 13.16 -20.83 11.39
C VAL A 192 12.70 -19.50 12.00
N ALA A 193 11.40 -19.28 12.08
CA ALA A 193 10.78 -18.14 12.75
C ALA A 193 9.60 -18.62 13.60
N GLU A 194 9.54 -18.19 14.86
CA GLU A 194 8.45 -18.54 15.79
C GLU A 194 8.25 -20.08 15.93
N GLY A 195 9.36 -20.83 15.87
CA GLY A 195 9.37 -22.30 15.93
C GLY A 195 8.93 -23.01 14.65
N LYS A 196 8.80 -22.30 13.51
CA LYS A 196 8.38 -22.85 12.22
C LYS A 196 9.42 -22.55 11.12
N PRO A 197 9.78 -23.52 10.26
CA PRO A 197 10.56 -23.23 9.06
C PRO A 197 9.77 -22.35 8.09
N TYR A 198 10.47 -21.57 7.27
CA TYR A 198 9.90 -20.80 6.17
C TYR A 198 10.66 -21.05 4.85
N PRO A 199 10.06 -20.76 3.67
CA PRO A 199 10.71 -21.00 2.38
C PRO A 199 11.94 -20.10 2.16
N PRO A 200 12.86 -20.47 1.24
CA PRO A 200 14.06 -19.69 0.96
C PRO A 200 13.77 -18.27 0.46
N PHE A 201 14.61 -17.31 0.84
CA PHE A 201 14.35 -15.88 0.69
C PHE A 201 15.60 -15.16 0.20
N HIS A 202 15.58 -14.67 -1.03
CA HIS A 202 16.71 -13.97 -1.64
C HIS A 202 16.50 -12.46 -1.67
N ASP A 203 17.49 -11.69 -1.26
CA ASP A 203 17.42 -10.23 -1.26
C ASP A 203 18.83 -9.60 -1.33
N VAL A 204 18.90 -8.31 -1.67
CA VAL A 204 20.17 -7.60 -1.81
C VAL A 204 20.13 -6.26 -1.06
N HIS A 205 21.22 -6.01 -0.34
CA HIS A 205 21.53 -4.78 0.37
C HIS A 205 22.87 -4.22 -0.11
N CYS A 206 23.20 -2.99 0.26
CA CYS A 206 24.54 -2.44 0.11
C CYS A 206 24.95 -1.71 1.38
N ALA A 207 26.24 -1.77 1.71
CA ALA A 207 26.87 -0.94 2.74
C ALA A 207 27.74 0.12 2.06
N LEU A 208 27.66 1.36 2.57
CA LEU A 208 28.40 2.49 2.05
C LEU A 208 28.83 3.46 3.15
N ASP A 209 29.94 4.18 2.93
CA ASP A 209 30.45 5.19 3.87
C ASP A 209 30.57 6.61 3.26
N GLY A 210 31.05 7.56 4.05
CA GLY A 210 31.40 8.90 3.59
C GLY A 210 30.21 9.85 3.47
N GLN A 211 30.28 10.80 2.54
CA GLN A 211 29.24 11.84 2.40
C GLN A 211 27.91 11.26 1.91
N ALA A 212 27.94 10.14 1.20
CA ALA A 212 26.74 9.39 0.84
C ALA A 212 26.00 8.84 2.08
N ALA A 213 26.72 8.33 3.08
CA ALA A 213 26.11 7.93 4.36
C ALA A 213 25.57 9.14 5.15
N ALA A 214 26.23 10.30 5.07
CA ALA A 214 25.73 11.55 5.65
C ALA A 214 24.46 12.06 4.96
N ALA A 215 24.35 11.93 3.63
CA ALA A 215 23.13 12.25 2.89
C ALA A 215 21.97 11.31 3.27
N LEU A 216 22.23 10.02 3.46
CA LEU A 216 21.24 9.08 4.00
C LEU A 216 20.84 9.43 5.45
N ALA A 217 21.77 9.91 6.29
CA ALA A 217 21.43 10.43 7.61
C ALA A 217 20.49 11.65 7.54
N MET A 218 20.70 12.56 6.58
CA MET A 218 19.79 13.69 6.33
C MET A 218 18.39 13.22 5.90
N LEU A 219 18.30 12.19 5.05
CA LEU A 219 17.03 11.55 4.68
C LEU A 219 16.32 10.97 5.92
N CYS A 220 17.01 10.17 6.74
CA CYS A 220 16.47 9.61 7.97
C CYS A 220 16.02 10.69 8.96
N ALA A 221 16.80 11.76 9.14
CA ALA A 221 16.47 12.86 10.03
C ALA A 221 15.27 13.70 9.53
N ALA A 222 15.15 13.92 8.22
CA ALA A 222 14.00 14.59 7.61
C ALA A 222 12.72 13.76 7.78
N ARG A 223 12.78 12.43 7.58
CA ARG A 223 11.64 11.54 7.84
C ARG A 223 11.26 11.47 9.31
N TRP A 224 12.24 11.41 10.21
CA TRP A 224 11.98 11.43 11.64
C TRP A 224 11.24 12.72 12.05
N LEU A 225 11.63 13.87 11.49
CA LEU A 225 10.91 15.12 11.65
C LEU A 225 9.49 15.06 11.07
N ARG A 226 9.33 14.56 9.82
CA ARG A 226 8.04 14.40 9.12
C ARG A 226 7.04 13.56 9.92
N ALA A 227 7.48 12.42 10.46
CA ALA A 227 6.61 11.47 11.16
C ALA A 227 6.31 11.87 12.61
N THR A 228 7.23 12.57 13.29
CA THR A 228 7.14 12.80 14.74
C THR A 228 6.93 14.25 15.17
N GLY A 229 7.12 15.22 14.26
CA GLY A 229 7.16 16.65 14.57
C GLY A 229 8.38 17.07 15.41
N ARG A 230 9.39 16.21 15.55
CA ARG A 230 10.59 16.46 16.35
C ARG A 230 11.84 16.20 15.53
N ARG A 231 12.83 17.11 15.60
CA ARG A 231 14.17 16.83 15.05
C ARG A 231 14.86 15.76 15.92
N PRO A 232 15.64 14.84 15.33
CA PRO A 232 16.56 14.00 16.11
C PRO A 232 17.68 14.86 16.69
N ARG A 233 18.48 14.29 17.61
CA ARG A 233 19.73 14.90 18.04
C ARG A 233 20.67 14.98 16.82
N PRO A 234 21.34 16.11 16.56
CA PRO A 234 22.38 16.14 15.54
C PRO A 234 23.52 15.20 15.93
N PRO A 235 24.14 14.47 14.98
CA PRO A 235 25.36 13.73 15.26
C PRO A 235 26.47 14.71 15.67
N ALA A 236 27.28 14.33 16.66
CA ALA A 236 28.55 15.01 16.94
C ALA A 236 29.71 14.27 16.25
N ALA A 237 30.91 14.83 16.28
CA ALA A 237 32.08 14.23 15.63
C ALA A 237 32.54 12.98 16.42
N THR A 238 32.40 11.80 15.82
CA THR A 238 32.75 10.51 16.45
C THR A 238 34.19 10.09 16.16
N SER A 239 34.77 9.29 17.06
CA SER A 239 36.13 8.75 16.92
C SER A 239 36.17 7.44 16.12
N SER A 240 35.14 6.61 16.24
CA SER A 240 35.05 5.29 15.61
C SER A 240 34.95 5.33 14.08
N ASP A 241 35.42 4.26 13.43
CA ASP A 241 34.94 3.86 12.11
C ASP A 241 33.92 2.72 12.33
N PRO A 242 32.61 2.95 12.09
CA PRO A 242 31.56 1.96 12.32
C PRO A 242 31.40 0.95 11.17
N TRP A 243 32.32 0.91 10.21
CA TRP A 243 32.33 -0.11 9.15
C TRP A 243 32.54 -1.52 9.71
N PRO A 244 31.89 -2.57 9.16
CA PRO A 244 32.06 -3.95 9.61
C PRO A 244 33.48 -4.46 9.32
N PRO A 245 34.26 -4.92 10.32
CA PRO A 245 35.59 -5.46 10.08
C PRO A 245 35.68 -6.64 9.10
N SER A 246 34.65 -7.49 9.00
CA SER A 246 34.63 -8.61 8.05
C SER A 246 34.35 -8.18 6.61
N LEU A 247 33.74 -7.01 6.40
CA LEU A 247 33.24 -6.58 5.10
C LEU A 247 34.34 -5.89 4.27
N ALA A 248 34.91 -6.63 3.32
CA ALA A 248 35.76 -6.05 2.29
C ALA A 248 34.96 -5.09 1.39
N PRO A 249 35.46 -3.87 1.09
CA PRO A 249 34.84 -3.00 0.10
C PRO A 249 35.13 -3.53 -1.31
N GLU A 250 34.06 -3.72 -2.10
CA GLU A 250 34.15 -4.08 -3.52
C GLU A 250 34.52 -2.87 -4.38
N LEU A 251 34.20 -1.67 -3.91
CA LEU A 251 34.54 -0.39 -4.52
C LEU A 251 35.08 0.58 -3.48
N THR A 252 36.13 1.31 -3.85
CA THR A 252 36.66 2.44 -3.05
C THR A 252 36.65 3.74 -3.83
N ASP A 253 36.55 4.86 -3.12
CA ASP A 253 36.72 6.22 -3.66
C ASP A 253 35.89 6.50 -4.93
N VAL A 254 34.63 6.09 -4.89
CA VAL A 254 33.64 6.27 -5.98
C VAL A 254 32.69 7.42 -5.67
N ARG A 255 31.87 7.80 -6.65
CA ARG A 255 30.66 8.62 -6.42
C ARG A 255 29.43 7.74 -6.54
N VAL A 256 28.48 7.91 -5.62
CA VAL A 256 27.20 7.18 -5.64
C VAL A 256 26.03 8.15 -5.72
N GLY A 257 25.06 7.85 -6.59
CA GLY A 257 23.78 8.53 -6.63
C GLY A 257 22.85 8.02 -5.52
N ILE A 258 22.02 8.88 -4.98
CA ILE A 258 20.88 8.49 -4.13
C ILE A 258 19.61 8.95 -4.84
N ALA A 259 18.69 8.04 -5.13
CA ALA A 259 17.42 8.33 -5.79
C ALA A 259 16.25 7.86 -4.92
N ARG A 260 15.14 8.61 -4.92
CA ARG A 260 13.99 8.38 -4.05
C ARG A 260 12.67 8.32 -4.83
N THR A 261 11.68 7.67 -4.22
CA THR A 261 10.26 7.94 -4.52
C THR A 261 9.63 8.55 -3.27
N MET A 262 8.82 9.59 -3.44
CA MET A 262 7.95 10.13 -2.40
C MET A 262 6.62 10.58 -3.03
N PRO A 263 5.45 10.19 -2.50
CA PRO A 263 4.19 10.65 -3.04
C PRO A 263 3.95 12.13 -2.74
N VAL A 264 3.11 12.77 -3.55
CA VAL A 264 2.59 14.11 -3.28
C VAL A 264 1.88 14.12 -1.92
N CYS A 265 2.12 15.16 -1.11
CA CYS A 265 1.42 15.40 0.15
C CYS A 265 0.90 16.84 0.19
N GLU A 266 -0.02 17.16 1.11
CA GLU A 266 -0.76 18.44 1.09
C GLU A 266 0.15 19.69 1.08
N ASP A 267 1.33 19.62 1.71
CA ASP A 267 2.30 20.71 1.81
C ASP A 267 3.60 20.51 0.98
N GLU A 268 3.77 19.38 0.26
CA GLU A 268 5.04 19.04 -0.42
C GLU A 268 4.85 18.36 -1.80
N PRO A 269 5.66 18.73 -2.81
CA PRO A 269 5.65 18.08 -4.11
C PRO A 269 6.16 16.63 -4.03
N GLY A 270 5.62 15.77 -4.90
CA GLY A 270 6.08 14.39 -5.04
C GLY A 270 7.47 14.30 -5.68
N VAL A 271 8.19 13.23 -5.36
CA VAL A 271 9.53 12.91 -5.86
C VAL A 271 9.44 11.63 -6.69
N SER A 272 9.91 11.69 -7.94
CA SER A 272 9.89 10.57 -8.92
C SER A 272 11.30 10.22 -9.41
N GLU A 273 12.35 10.48 -8.62
CA GLU A 273 13.75 10.34 -9.05
C GLU A 273 14.03 8.92 -9.57
N ILE A 274 13.63 7.88 -8.83
CA ILE A 274 13.82 6.47 -9.24
C ILE A 274 13.09 6.15 -10.56
N ARG A 275 11.87 6.68 -10.76
CA ARG A 275 11.11 6.46 -12.00
C ARG A 275 11.76 7.12 -13.22
N MET A 276 12.44 8.24 -13.02
CA MET A 276 13.25 8.88 -14.07
C MET A 276 14.59 8.17 -14.26
N LEU A 277 15.24 7.71 -13.17
CA LEU A 277 16.46 6.91 -13.19
C LEU A 277 16.32 5.66 -14.04
N MET A 278 15.30 4.84 -13.74
CA MET A 278 15.07 3.58 -14.45
C MET A 278 14.76 3.80 -15.94
N ARG A 279 14.01 4.86 -16.27
CA ARG A 279 13.73 5.21 -17.67
C ARG A 279 14.97 5.64 -18.44
N ASP A 280 15.78 6.52 -17.85
CA ASP A 280 17.01 7.00 -18.47
C ASP A 280 18.02 5.85 -18.64
N ALA A 281 18.16 4.98 -17.63
CA ALA A 281 19.09 3.85 -17.66
C ALA A 281 18.68 2.77 -18.68
N ILE A 282 17.39 2.41 -18.76
CA ILE A 282 16.88 1.50 -19.81
C ILE A 282 17.04 2.13 -21.21
N ALA A 283 16.86 3.45 -21.34
CA ALA A 283 17.05 4.14 -22.62
C ALA A 283 18.52 4.14 -23.10
N SER A 284 19.49 4.14 -22.18
CA SER A 284 20.92 4.06 -22.50
C SER A 284 21.45 2.65 -22.84
N ALA A 285 20.68 1.59 -22.54
CA ALA A 285 21.17 0.21 -22.58
C ALA A 285 21.53 -0.30 -23.99
N ARG A 286 22.73 -0.88 -24.17
CA ARG A 286 23.36 -1.26 -25.44
C ARG A 286 23.56 -2.76 -25.63
N HIS A 287 23.84 -3.51 -24.56
CA HIS A 287 24.28 -4.91 -24.62
C HIS A 287 23.49 -5.82 -23.67
N SER A 288 23.32 -5.42 -22.41
CA SER A 288 22.53 -6.20 -21.45
C SER A 288 21.81 -5.35 -20.40
N ILE A 289 20.62 -5.78 -20.04
CA ILE A 289 19.82 -5.34 -18.90
C ILE A 289 19.59 -6.56 -18.01
N TYR A 290 20.19 -6.58 -16.82
CA TYR A 290 19.90 -7.53 -15.76
C TYR A 290 19.02 -6.87 -14.71
N MET A 291 17.92 -7.51 -14.32
CA MET A 291 17.01 -7.04 -13.30
C MET A 291 16.64 -8.18 -12.37
N GLU A 292 16.71 -7.93 -11.06
CA GLU A 292 15.99 -8.74 -10.07
C GLU A 292 14.86 -7.90 -9.51
N ASN A 293 13.65 -8.48 -9.47
CA ASN A 293 12.57 -7.83 -8.76
C ASN A 293 11.49 -8.76 -8.22
N GLN A 294 11.10 -8.47 -6.97
CA GLN A 294 9.91 -9.03 -6.34
C GLN A 294 8.64 -8.83 -7.19
N TYR A 295 8.45 -7.63 -7.76
CA TYR A 295 7.27 -7.30 -8.55
C TYR A 295 7.62 -6.59 -9.85
N PHE A 296 7.06 -7.08 -10.96
CA PHE A 296 7.11 -6.41 -12.27
C PHE A 296 5.69 -6.13 -12.76
N SER A 297 5.21 -4.92 -12.51
CA SER A 297 3.83 -4.50 -12.77
C SER A 297 3.71 -3.10 -13.37
N SER A 298 4.80 -2.35 -13.49
CA SER A 298 4.78 -1.02 -14.09
C SER A 298 4.76 -1.05 -15.63
N GLY A 299 3.64 -0.59 -16.20
CA GLY A 299 3.50 -0.39 -17.64
C GLY A 299 4.41 0.70 -18.22
N GLU A 300 4.95 1.62 -17.40
CA GLU A 300 5.93 2.62 -17.85
C GLU A 300 7.31 1.97 -18.07
N ILE A 301 7.75 1.10 -17.15
CA ILE A 301 8.99 0.30 -17.30
C ILE A 301 8.86 -0.69 -18.45
N ALA A 302 7.76 -1.44 -18.54
CA ALA A 302 7.53 -2.37 -19.64
C ALA A 302 7.51 -1.69 -21.02
N LYS A 303 7.02 -0.44 -21.11
CA LYS A 303 7.11 0.36 -22.33
C LYS A 303 8.54 0.75 -22.68
N ALA A 304 9.39 1.07 -21.69
CA ALA A 304 10.80 1.37 -21.90
C ALA A 304 11.57 0.14 -22.40
N LEU A 305 11.38 -1.03 -21.77
CA LEU A 305 12.00 -2.29 -22.16
C LEU A 305 11.58 -2.71 -23.59
N ALA A 306 10.27 -2.65 -23.91
CA ALA A 306 9.77 -2.91 -25.26
C ALA A 306 10.39 -1.99 -26.33
N GLY A 307 10.68 -0.73 -25.97
CA GLY A 307 11.35 0.24 -26.86
C GLY A 307 12.82 -0.06 -27.14
N ARG A 308 13.46 -0.94 -26.36
CA ARG A 308 14.79 -1.50 -26.65
C ARG A 308 14.71 -2.85 -27.37
N LEU A 309 13.79 -3.73 -26.98
CA LEU A 309 13.58 -5.07 -27.58
C LEU A 309 13.16 -5.02 -29.06
N GLY A 310 12.38 -4.02 -29.45
CA GLY A 310 11.92 -3.85 -30.84
C GLY A 310 13.00 -3.41 -31.84
N ARG A 311 14.29 -3.44 -31.46
CA ARG A 311 15.42 -3.01 -32.30
C ARG A 311 16.40 -4.15 -32.54
N GLU A 312 16.98 -4.17 -33.75
CA GLU A 312 18.04 -5.11 -34.15
C GLU A 312 19.31 -5.00 -33.28
N ASP A 313 19.60 -3.80 -32.77
CA ASP A 313 20.67 -3.48 -31.80
C ASP A 313 20.16 -3.39 -30.34
N GLY A 314 19.05 -4.05 -30.01
CA GLY A 314 18.53 -4.15 -28.64
C GLY A 314 19.42 -5.01 -27.71
N PRO A 315 19.49 -4.71 -26.40
CA PRO A 315 20.23 -5.50 -25.43
C PRO A 315 19.54 -6.84 -25.13
N ASP A 316 20.29 -7.80 -24.59
CA ASP A 316 19.73 -8.93 -23.83
C ASP A 316 18.98 -8.38 -22.60
N ILE A 317 17.79 -8.87 -22.30
CA ILE A 317 17.00 -8.48 -21.12
C ILE A 317 16.66 -9.72 -20.29
N VAL A 318 17.28 -9.77 -19.11
CA VAL A 318 17.14 -10.83 -18.11
C VAL A 318 16.40 -10.26 -16.91
N LEU A 319 15.17 -10.73 -16.66
CA LEU A 319 14.41 -10.39 -15.46
C LEU A 319 14.28 -11.63 -14.57
N VAL A 320 14.86 -11.59 -13.38
CA VAL A 320 14.71 -12.62 -12.35
C VAL A 320 13.62 -12.19 -11.36
N SER A 321 12.70 -13.09 -11.04
CA SER A 321 11.54 -12.80 -10.18
C SER A 321 11.05 -14.05 -9.44
N ARG A 322 10.26 -13.83 -8.38
CA ARG A 322 9.60 -14.91 -7.60
C ARG A 322 8.60 -15.68 -8.48
N ARG A 323 8.44 -16.99 -8.33
CA ARG A 323 7.39 -17.70 -9.09
C ARG A 323 5.99 -17.29 -8.61
N ASN A 324 5.72 -17.49 -7.33
CA ASN A 324 4.41 -17.35 -6.72
C ASN A 324 4.29 -16.02 -5.94
N GLU A 325 3.10 -15.41 -5.92
CA GLU A 325 2.83 -14.21 -5.12
C GLU A 325 2.42 -14.54 -3.67
N SER A 326 2.43 -13.55 -2.76
CA SER A 326 2.10 -13.75 -1.34
C SER A 326 0.60 -13.88 -1.12
N GLY A 327 0.09 -15.09 -1.33
CA GLY A 327 -1.29 -15.45 -1.10
C GLY A 327 -2.26 -14.92 -2.15
N TRP A 328 -3.56 -15.11 -1.88
CA TRP A 328 -4.62 -15.01 -2.88
C TRP A 328 -4.73 -13.62 -3.52
N LEU A 329 -4.64 -12.54 -2.72
CA LEU A 329 -4.88 -11.18 -3.21
C LEU A 329 -3.81 -10.71 -4.20
N GLU A 330 -2.52 -10.89 -3.87
CA GLU A 330 -1.42 -10.50 -4.76
C GLU A 330 -1.42 -11.32 -6.06
N ALA A 331 -1.74 -12.62 -5.98
CA ALA A 331 -1.86 -13.48 -7.16
C ALA A 331 -2.95 -12.99 -8.14
N HIS A 332 -4.04 -12.41 -7.63
CA HIS A 332 -5.14 -11.87 -8.44
C HIS A 332 -4.97 -10.38 -8.82
N SER A 333 -3.88 -9.73 -8.38
CA SER A 333 -3.51 -8.35 -8.76
C SER A 333 -2.14 -8.30 -9.45
N MET A 334 -1.06 -8.32 -8.67
CA MET A 334 0.33 -8.21 -9.14
C MET A 334 0.68 -9.34 -10.12
N GLY A 335 0.25 -10.57 -9.85
CA GLY A 335 0.46 -11.71 -10.74
C GLY A 335 -0.20 -11.54 -12.11
N VAL A 336 -1.44 -11.01 -12.15
CA VAL A 336 -2.15 -10.69 -13.39
C VAL A 336 -1.45 -9.60 -14.18
N LEU A 337 -1.04 -8.51 -13.52
CA LEU A 337 -0.28 -7.42 -14.16
C LEU A 337 1.04 -7.92 -14.76
N ARG A 338 1.81 -8.70 -14.00
CA ARG A 338 3.06 -9.29 -14.44
C ARG A 338 2.87 -10.18 -15.67
N ALA A 339 1.81 -10.99 -15.71
CA ALA A 339 1.50 -11.81 -16.86
C ALA A 339 1.03 -11.00 -18.10
N ARG A 340 0.22 -9.93 -17.90
CA ARG A 340 -0.14 -8.97 -18.95
C ARG A 340 1.11 -8.33 -19.56
N LEU A 341 2.06 -7.87 -18.73
CA LEU A 341 3.30 -7.24 -19.18
C LEU A 341 4.29 -8.23 -19.81
N TYR A 342 4.40 -9.46 -19.29
CA TYR A 342 5.18 -10.53 -19.90
C TYR A 342 4.70 -10.84 -21.32
N ARG A 343 3.39 -11.06 -21.51
CA ARG A 343 2.78 -11.25 -22.84
C ARG A 343 3.10 -10.10 -23.78
N ARG A 344 3.05 -8.85 -23.29
CA ARG A 344 3.37 -7.65 -24.06
C ARG A 344 4.85 -7.54 -24.44
N LEU A 345 5.78 -7.93 -23.56
CA LEU A 345 7.20 -7.92 -23.86
C LEU A 345 7.57 -9.02 -24.87
N ARG A 346 7.13 -10.26 -24.68
CA ARG A 346 7.35 -11.35 -25.64
C ARG A 346 6.64 -11.14 -27.00
N ALA A 347 5.66 -10.23 -27.09
CA ALA A 347 5.06 -9.79 -28.34
C ALA A 347 5.78 -8.61 -29.02
N ALA A 348 6.68 -7.92 -28.32
CA ALA A 348 7.55 -6.88 -28.87
C ALA A 348 8.97 -7.41 -29.20
N ASP A 349 9.40 -8.45 -28.50
CA ASP A 349 10.66 -9.15 -28.71
C ASP A 349 10.62 -9.98 -30.01
N SER A 350 11.25 -9.43 -31.06
CA SER A 350 11.40 -10.09 -32.36
C SER A 350 12.71 -10.90 -32.47
N TRP A 351 13.53 -10.95 -31.41
CA TRP A 351 14.92 -11.41 -31.46
C TRP A 351 15.28 -12.45 -30.39
N ASP A 352 14.32 -12.90 -29.58
CA ASP A 352 14.50 -13.78 -28.41
C ASP A 352 15.49 -13.21 -27.39
N ARG A 353 15.32 -11.91 -27.10
CA ARG A 353 16.15 -11.14 -26.16
C ARG A 353 15.46 -10.79 -24.84
N PHE A 354 14.22 -11.21 -24.58
CA PHE A 354 13.58 -11.06 -23.27
C PHE A 354 13.22 -12.40 -22.62
N HIS A 355 13.82 -12.67 -21.46
CA HIS A 355 13.48 -13.82 -20.63
C HIS A 355 13.14 -13.40 -19.20
N LEU A 356 12.17 -14.13 -18.62
CA LEU A 356 11.74 -14.01 -17.23
C LEU A 356 12.09 -15.31 -16.53
N TYR A 357 13.00 -15.26 -15.56
CA TYR A 357 13.50 -16.43 -14.85
C TYR A 357 12.99 -16.50 -13.41
N CYS A 358 12.85 -17.73 -12.91
CA CYS A 358 12.72 -18.02 -11.49
C CYS A 358 13.86 -18.93 -11.02
N PRO A 359 14.55 -18.63 -9.91
CA PRO A 359 15.52 -19.54 -9.30
C PRO A 359 14.84 -20.79 -8.75
N THR A 360 15.28 -21.96 -9.19
CA THR A 360 14.79 -23.27 -8.74
C THR A 360 15.92 -24.09 -8.11
N ILE A 361 15.55 -24.89 -7.11
CA ILE A 361 16.45 -25.81 -6.42
C ILE A 361 15.71 -27.15 -6.31
N PRO A 362 16.37 -28.30 -6.59
CA PRO A 362 15.78 -29.62 -6.41
C PRO A 362 15.16 -29.78 -5.02
N GLY A 363 13.89 -30.20 -4.97
CA GLY A 363 13.13 -30.38 -3.74
C GLY A 363 12.29 -29.18 -3.27
N LEU A 364 12.37 -28.00 -3.89
CA LEU A 364 11.46 -26.88 -3.56
C LEU A 364 10.09 -26.95 -4.26
N LEU A 365 10.00 -27.56 -5.45
CA LEU A 365 8.80 -27.49 -6.31
C LEU A 365 7.53 -27.96 -5.57
N PRO A 366 6.41 -27.22 -5.66
CA PRO A 366 6.11 -26.11 -6.57
C PRO A 366 6.56 -24.72 -6.09
N GLU A 367 7.29 -24.64 -4.98
CA GLU A 367 7.92 -23.41 -4.49
C GLU A 367 9.28 -23.18 -5.19
N CYS A 368 9.82 -21.98 -5.00
CA CYS A 368 11.07 -21.48 -5.58
C CYS A 368 11.73 -20.57 -4.54
N VAL A 369 12.99 -20.17 -4.76
CA VAL A 369 13.59 -19.13 -3.91
C VAL A 369 12.79 -17.84 -4.10
N ASN A 370 12.30 -17.25 -3.01
CA ASN A 370 11.47 -16.06 -3.06
C ASN A 370 12.35 -14.81 -3.25
N ILE A 371 12.54 -14.42 -4.50
CA ILE A 371 13.15 -13.14 -4.89
C ILE A 371 12.38 -11.99 -4.26
N HIS A 372 13.03 -11.33 -3.30
CA HIS A 372 12.61 -10.07 -2.70
C HIS A 372 13.56 -8.91 -3.08
N SER A 373 14.71 -9.19 -3.68
CA SER A 373 15.66 -8.16 -4.15
C SER A 373 15.04 -7.14 -5.11
N LYS A 374 15.67 -5.96 -5.16
CA LYS A 374 15.35 -4.86 -6.09
C LYS A 374 16.64 -4.31 -6.70
N VAL A 375 17.23 -5.09 -7.60
CA VAL A 375 18.52 -4.80 -8.25
C VAL A 375 18.32 -4.56 -9.73
N THR A 376 19.12 -3.68 -10.32
CA THR A 376 19.26 -3.59 -11.78
C THR A 376 20.70 -3.25 -12.16
N VAL A 377 21.26 -4.02 -13.08
CA VAL A 377 22.57 -3.79 -13.73
C VAL A 377 22.35 -3.59 -15.22
N ILE A 378 22.99 -2.59 -15.82
CA ILE A 378 22.93 -2.32 -17.26
C ILE A 378 24.34 -2.14 -17.80
N ASP A 379 24.68 -2.90 -18.84
CA ASP A 379 25.95 -2.91 -19.58
C ASP A 379 27.24 -3.04 -18.75
N ASP A 380 27.12 -3.43 -17.48
CA ASP A 380 28.12 -3.32 -16.40
C ASP A 380 28.56 -1.86 -16.09
N ASP A 381 27.91 -0.86 -16.69
CA ASP A 381 28.22 0.56 -16.51
C ASP A 381 27.26 1.27 -15.54
N PHE A 382 26.15 0.62 -15.16
CA PHE A 382 25.16 1.11 -14.20
C PHE A 382 24.72 -0.03 -13.26
N LEU A 383 24.63 0.28 -11.96
CA LEU A 383 24.05 -0.58 -10.91
C LEU A 383 23.13 0.26 -10.02
N THR A 384 21.95 -0.26 -9.68
CA THR A 384 21.11 0.27 -8.59
C THR A 384 20.70 -0.85 -7.64
N ILE A 385 20.72 -0.54 -6.34
CA ILE A 385 20.26 -1.40 -5.23
C ILE A 385 19.37 -0.54 -4.33
N GLY A 386 18.24 -1.07 -3.84
CA GLY A 386 17.37 -0.29 -2.97
C GLY A 386 16.07 -1.00 -2.58
N SER A 387 15.07 -0.20 -2.24
CA SER A 387 13.75 -0.71 -1.81
C SER A 387 12.69 -0.70 -2.93
N SER A 388 12.90 0.04 -4.02
CA SER A 388 11.90 0.25 -5.09
C SER A 388 11.68 -0.98 -5.97
N ASN A 389 10.46 -1.51 -5.96
CA ASN A 389 10.05 -2.51 -6.94
C ASN A 389 9.85 -1.91 -8.35
N LEU A 390 9.71 -2.76 -9.37
CA LEU A 390 9.29 -2.36 -10.73
C LEU A 390 7.75 -2.28 -10.83
N SER A 391 7.13 -1.67 -9.81
CA SER A 391 5.70 -1.44 -9.69
C SER A 391 5.38 0.06 -9.78
N ASN A 392 4.19 0.40 -10.26
CA ASN A 392 3.70 1.78 -10.27
C ASN A 392 3.70 2.37 -8.85
N ARG A 393 3.33 1.56 -7.85
CA ARG A 393 3.38 1.96 -6.43
C ARG A 393 4.77 2.39 -6.00
N SER A 394 5.81 1.58 -6.18
CA SER A 394 7.18 1.94 -5.81
C SER A 394 7.75 3.10 -6.64
N LEU A 395 7.21 3.37 -7.82
CA LEU A 395 7.68 4.43 -8.72
C LEU A 395 6.91 5.76 -8.59
N GLY A 396 5.86 5.85 -7.76
CA GLY A 396 5.15 7.12 -7.51
C GLY A 396 4.36 7.26 -6.20
N LEU A 397 3.90 6.16 -5.58
CA LEU A 397 2.98 6.20 -4.43
C LEU A 397 3.66 5.85 -3.09
N ASP A 398 4.45 4.79 -3.06
CA ASP A 398 5.14 4.34 -1.86
C ASP A 398 6.49 5.05 -1.74
N THR A 399 6.96 5.26 -0.51
CA THR A 399 8.24 5.97 -0.31
C THR A 399 9.40 4.99 -0.37
N GLU A 400 10.32 5.24 -1.31
CA GLU A 400 11.43 4.33 -1.66
C GLU A 400 12.79 5.04 -1.65
N CYS A 401 13.88 4.28 -1.57
CA CYS A 401 15.26 4.78 -1.67
C CYS A 401 16.13 3.75 -2.38
N ASN A 402 16.89 4.20 -3.37
CA ASN A 402 17.88 3.43 -4.10
C ASN A 402 19.24 4.15 -4.04
N VAL A 403 20.31 3.37 -3.90
CA VAL A 403 21.69 3.78 -4.10
C VAL A 403 22.12 3.32 -5.49
N VAL A 404 22.84 4.19 -6.21
CA VAL A 404 23.21 4.01 -7.62
C VAL A 404 24.71 4.16 -7.79
N VAL A 405 25.34 3.20 -8.46
CA VAL A 405 26.74 3.26 -8.90
C VAL A 405 26.75 3.34 -10.42
N THR A 406 27.63 4.17 -10.97
CA THR A 406 27.87 4.27 -12.41
C THR A 406 29.36 4.22 -12.67
N SER A 407 29.82 3.50 -13.70
CA SER A 407 31.24 3.47 -14.05
C SER A 407 31.75 4.86 -14.43
N GLY A 408 30.94 5.65 -15.16
CA GLY A 408 31.38 6.91 -15.76
C GLY A 408 32.55 6.74 -16.74
N GLY A 409 32.82 5.51 -17.19
CA GLY A 409 34.01 5.15 -17.97
C GLY A 409 35.22 4.69 -17.14
N ASP A 410 35.15 4.61 -15.80
CA ASP A 410 36.19 3.96 -14.98
C ASP A 410 36.12 2.43 -15.17
N PRO A 411 37.14 1.78 -15.78
CA PRO A 411 37.12 0.34 -16.07
C PRO A 411 37.05 -0.50 -14.80
N ARG A 412 37.64 -0.05 -13.69
CA ARG A 412 37.63 -0.74 -12.39
C ARG A 412 36.22 -0.76 -11.79
N VAL A 413 35.46 0.32 -11.94
CA VAL A 413 34.06 0.36 -11.48
C VAL A 413 33.19 -0.54 -12.35
N ARG A 414 33.43 -0.55 -13.67
CA ARG A 414 32.76 -1.43 -14.61
C ARG A 414 33.03 -2.91 -14.32
N GLU A 415 34.28 -3.26 -14.03
CA GLU A 415 34.70 -4.62 -13.63
C GLU A 415 34.06 -5.05 -12.31
N ALA A 416 33.99 -4.17 -11.30
CA ALA A 416 33.31 -4.46 -10.04
C ALA A 416 31.79 -4.67 -10.22
N ILE A 417 31.11 -3.85 -11.03
CA ILE A 417 29.68 -4.05 -11.34
C ILE A 417 29.46 -5.38 -12.09
N ALA A 418 30.35 -5.72 -13.03
CA ALA A 418 30.31 -7.01 -13.72
C ALA A 418 30.48 -8.19 -12.75
N ALA A 419 31.39 -8.09 -11.79
CA ALA A 419 31.59 -9.07 -10.73
C ALA A 419 30.38 -9.18 -9.78
N MET A 420 29.75 -8.06 -9.43
CA MET A 420 28.50 -8.03 -8.65
C MET A 420 27.36 -8.77 -9.39
N ARG A 421 27.14 -8.47 -10.68
CA ARG A 421 26.18 -9.21 -11.52
C ARG A 421 26.52 -10.70 -11.58
N ALA A 422 27.79 -11.03 -11.80
CA ALA A 422 28.25 -12.40 -11.92
C ALA A 422 28.14 -13.19 -10.61
N ARG A 423 28.21 -12.52 -9.44
CA ARG A 423 27.94 -13.12 -8.13
C ARG A 423 26.47 -13.53 -8.01
N LEU A 424 25.54 -12.62 -8.32
CA LEU A 424 24.09 -12.88 -8.24
C LEU A 424 23.65 -13.99 -9.21
N LEU A 425 24.01 -13.87 -10.49
CA LEU A 425 23.67 -14.89 -11.49
C LEU A 425 24.42 -16.20 -11.30
N GLY A 426 25.67 -16.16 -10.84
CA GLY A 426 26.48 -17.35 -10.54
C GLY A 426 25.88 -18.14 -9.38
N GLU A 427 25.55 -17.47 -8.28
CA GLU A 427 24.85 -18.07 -7.13
C GLU A 427 23.51 -18.68 -7.55
N HIS A 428 22.69 -17.96 -8.31
CA HIS A 428 21.43 -18.47 -8.86
C HIS A 428 21.57 -19.71 -9.76
N LEU A 429 22.73 -19.93 -10.38
CA LEU A 429 23.07 -21.07 -11.25
C LEU A 429 23.99 -22.10 -10.59
N ASP A 430 24.35 -21.91 -9.31
CA ASP A 430 25.31 -22.72 -8.54
C ASP A 430 26.67 -22.88 -9.26
N VAL A 431 27.24 -21.75 -9.69
CA VAL A 431 28.57 -21.61 -10.30
C VAL A 431 29.31 -20.39 -9.74
N THR A 432 30.65 -20.37 -9.83
CA THR A 432 31.42 -19.23 -9.30
C THR A 432 31.25 -17.96 -10.16
N PRO A 433 31.43 -16.76 -9.59
CA PRO A 433 31.33 -15.50 -10.34
C PRO A 433 32.30 -15.44 -11.53
N GLU A 434 33.51 -16.00 -11.37
CA GLU A 434 34.54 -16.04 -12.40
C GLU A 434 34.14 -16.98 -13.55
N ALA A 435 33.53 -18.12 -13.24
CA ALA A 435 33.01 -19.05 -14.24
C ALA A 435 31.83 -18.44 -15.03
N PHE A 436 30.92 -17.73 -14.35
CA PHE A 436 29.84 -17.00 -15.00
C PHE A 436 30.37 -15.88 -15.91
N GLN A 437 31.27 -15.04 -15.40
CA GLN A 437 31.85 -13.91 -16.14
C GLN A 437 32.71 -14.38 -17.32
N ALA A 438 33.46 -15.48 -17.18
CA ALA A 438 34.17 -16.11 -18.29
C ALA A 438 33.22 -16.60 -19.38
N LYS A 439 32.07 -17.20 -19.01
CA LYS A 439 31.06 -17.61 -19.99
C LYS A 439 30.42 -16.42 -20.70
N VAL A 440 30.13 -15.31 -20.01
CA VAL A 440 29.65 -14.06 -20.65
C VAL A 440 30.68 -13.51 -21.66
N ALA A 441 31.98 -13.58 -21.36
CA ALA A 441 33.03 -13.17 -22.29
C ALA A 441 33.16 -14.10 -23.51
N GLU A 442 32.93 -15.41 -23.34
CA GLU A 442 32.92 -16.41 -24.40
C GLU A 442 31.72 -16.23 -25.35
N THR A 443 30.50 -16.14 -24.80
CA THR A 443 29.26 -16.06 -25.58
C THR A 443 28.98 -14.67 -26.15
N ARG A 444 29.50 -13.61 -25.49
CA ARG A 444 29.16 -12.19 -25.72
C ARG A 444 27.66 -11.88 -25.58
N SER A 445 26.91 -12.74 -24.88
CA SER A 445 25.48 -12.60 -24.58
C SER A 445 25.19 -13.14 -23.19
N LEU A 446 24.48 -12.36 -22.39
CA LEU A 446 24.08 -12.72 -21.03
C LEU A 446 23.07 -13.88 -21.05
N LEU A 447 22.13 -13.86 -22.00
CA LEU A 447 21.16 -14.94 -22.20
C LEU A 447 21.80 -16.23 -22.69
N ALA A 448 22.78 -16.15 -23.59
CA ALA A 448 23.55 -17.32 -24.01
C ALA A 448 24.41 -17.88 -22.88
N ALA A 449 24.94 -17.03 -21.99
CA ALA A 449 25.72 -17.48 -20.83
C ALA A 449 24.84 -18.19 -19.79
N ILE A 450 23.67 -17.65 -19.46
CA ILE A 450 22.68 -18.32 -18.60
C ILE A 450 22.28 -19.67 -19.20
N ARG A 451 21.88 -19.70 -20.48
CA ARG A 451 21.48 -20.94 -21.17
C ARG A 451 22.61 -22.00 -21.27
N ALA A 452 23.87 -21.57 -21.28
CA ALA A 452 25.03 -22.47 -21.26
C ALA A 452 25.43 -22.97 -19.85
N LEU A 453 24.86 -22.40 -18.78
CA LEU A 453 25.15 -22.73 -17.38
C LEU A 453 23.94 -23.28 -16.61
N GLN A 454 22.75 -23.28 -17.22
CA GLN A 454 21.54 -23.90 -16.67
C GLN A 454 21.77 -25.38 -16.36
N GLN A 455 21.69 -25.73 -15.09
CA GLN A 455 21.76 -27.12 -14.63
C GLN A 455 20.40 -27.81 -14.78
N LYS A 456 20.42 -29.12 -15.07
CA LYS A 456 19.21 -29.94 -15.20
C LYS A 456 18.75 -30.55 -13.88
N ASP A 457 19.71 -31.08 -13.12
CA ASP A 457 19.47 -31.88 -11.91
C ASP A 457 20.03 -31.17 -10.64
N GLY A 458 20.41 -29.90 -10.77
CA GLY A 458 20.97 -29.02 -9.73
C GLY A 458 20.20 -27.69 -9.60
N ARG A 459 20.74 -26.74 -8.84
CA ARG A 459 20.18 -25.37 -8.73
C ARG A 459 20.35 -24.62 -10.06
N THR A 460 19.32 -23.87 -10.47
CA THR A 460 19.26 -23.29 -11.83
C THR A 460 18.28 -22.12 -11.94
N LEU A 461 18.30 -21.42 -13.07
CA LEU A 461 17.30 -20.41 -13.45
C LEU A 461 16.33 -21.03 -14.47
N GLU A 462 15.09 -21.29 -14.06
CA GLU A 462 14.03 -21.83 -14.94
C GLU A 462 13.31 -20.69 -15.68
N ASP A 463 13.18 -20.81 -16.99
CA ASP A 463 12.40 -19.89 -17.83
C ASP A 463 10.90 -19.96 -17.46
N TYR A 464 10.34 -18.85 -16.98
CA TYR A 464 9.00 -18.78 -16.39
C TYR A 464 8.06 -17.88 -17.18
N ALA A 465 7.13 -18.49 -17.90
CA ALA A 465 5.97 -17.83 -18.49
C ALA A 465 4.82 -17.75 -17.45
N PRO A 466 4.46 -16.57 -16.92
CA PRO A 466 3.43 -16.47 -15.88
C PRO A 466 2.04 -16.82 -16.45
N PRO A 467 1.26 -17.69 -15.79
CA PRO A 467 -0.05 -18.11 -16.27
C PRO A 467 -1.07 -16.96 -16.15
N LEU A 468 -1.87 -16.77 -17.20
CA LEU A 468 -2.98 -15.82 -17.22
C LEU A 468 -4.20 -16.46 -17.91
N PRO A 469 -5.07 -17.14 -17.14
CA PRO A 469 -6.34 -17.66 -17.62
C PRO A 469 -7.27 -16.53 -18.11
N ASP A 470 -7.95 -16.75 -19.23
CA ASP A 470 -8.77 -15.70 -19.87
C ASP A 470 -9.96 -15.24 -19.01
N ASP A 471 -10.48 -16.12 -18.14
CA ASP A 471 -11.55 -15.80 -17.20
C ASP A 471 -11.07 -14.97 -16.01
N LEU A 472 -9.85 -15.22 -15.52
CA LEU A 472 -9.17 -14.37 -14.54
C LEU A 472 -8.83 -13.00 -15.14
N ASP A 473 -8.28 -12.96 -16.36
CA ASP A 473 -7.92 -11.71 -17.03
C ASP A 473 -9.15 -10.83 -17.28
N ALA A 474 -10.24 -11.42 -17.81
CA ALA A 474 -11.49 -10.70 -18.08
C ALA A 474 -12.31 -10.33 -16.82
N ALA A 475 -12.00 -10.92 -15.65
CA ALA A 475 -12.60 -10.55 -14.37
C ALA A 475 -11.74 -9.56 -13.57
N SER A 476 -10.45 -9.40 -13.91
CA SER A 476 -9.52 -8.58 -13.16
C SER A 476 -9.67 -7.08 -13.50
N PRO A 477 -9.69 -6.18 -12.50
CA PRO A 477 -9.78 -4.73 -12.70
C PRO A 477 -8.74 -4.13 -13.66
N ALA A 478 -9.00 -2.87 -14.03
CA ALA A 478 -8.05 -2.05 -14.78
C ALA A 478 -6.76 -1.80 -13.97
N ASP A 479 -5.62 -1.72 -14.67
CA ASP A 479 -4.29 -1.81 -14.06
C ASP A 479 -4.04 -0.75 -12.96
N HIS A 480 -4.57 0.46 -13.13
CA HIS A 480 -4.43 1.58 -12.19
C HIS A 480 -5.17 1.38 -10.86
N LEU A 481 -6.14 0.46 -10.78
CA LEU A 481 -6.78 0.07 -9.52
C LEU A 481 -5.99 -1.00 -8.75
N LEU A 482 -5.19 -1.79 -9.46
CA LEU A 482 -4.43 -2.91 -8.91
C LEU A 482 -3.05 -2.45 -8.41
N ASP A 483 -2.35 -1.66 -9.23
CA ASP A 483 -1.04 -1.09 -8.94
C ASP A 483 -1.08 0.43 -9.25
N PRO A 484 -1.58 1.25 -8.32
CA PRO A 484 -1.71 2.70 -8.52
C PRO A 484 -0.37 3.44 -8.38
N ILE A 485 -0.09 4.35 -9.32
CA ILE A 485 1.05 5.28 -9.27
C ILE A 485 0.80 6.52 -8.39
N GLU A 486 -0.46 6.87 -8.17
CA GLU A 486 -0.91 8.04 -7.39
C GLU A 486 -2.02 7.64 -6.40
N PRO A 487 -2.30 8.44 -5.35
CA PRO A 487 -3.30 8.08 -4.34
C PRO A 487 -4.72 8.03 -4.94
N ILE A 488 -5.30 6.82 -5.06
CA ILE A 488 -6.61 6.64 -5.69
C ILE A 488 -7.71 7.37 -4.90
N ASP A 489 -8.49 8.21 -5.58
CA ASP A 489 -9.70 8.80 -5.04
C ASP A 489 -10.76 7.71 -4.80
N SER A 490 -11.37 7.71 -3.62
CA SER A 490 -12.49 6.82 -3.29
C SER A 490 -13.68 6.97 -4.23
N ASP A 491 -13.90 8.14 -4.82
CA ASP A 491 -15.02 8.37 -5.73
C ASP A 491 -14.76 7.75 -7.11
N GLN A 492 -13.49 7.66 -7.55
CA GLN A 492 -13.09 6.89 -8.75
C GLN A 492 -13.27 5.39 -8.53
N VAL A 493 -12.78 4.85 -7.40
CA VAL A 493 -12.98 3.42 -7.04
C VAL A 493 -14.47 3.08 -7.04
N LEU A 494 -15.31 3.92 -6.44
CA LEU A 494 -16.76 3.68 -6.39
C LEU A 494 -17.42 3.76 -7.77
N ALA A 495 -16.99 4.69 -8.63
CA ALA A 495 -17.50 4.79 -9.99
C ALA A 495 -17.13 3.56 -10.83
N GLU A 496 -15.89 3.08 -10.75
CA GLU A 496 -15.38 2.01 -11.60
C GLU A 496 -15.91 0.63 -11.19
N PHE A 497 -15.97 0.33 -9.88
CA PHE A 497 -16.65 -0.88 -9.36
C PHE A 497 -18.16 -0.90 -9.63
N VAL A 498 -18.80 0.26 -9.80
CA VAL A 498 -20.21 0.37 -10.24
C VAL A 498 -20.36 0.27 -11.76
N SER A 499 -19.29 0.54 -12.53
CA SER A 499 -19.30 0.41 -13.99
C SER A 499 -19.18 -1.06 -14.44
N HIS A 500 -18.32 -1.84 -13.78
CA HIS A 500 -18.09 -3.25 -14.09
C HIS A 500 -19.10 -4.18 -13.40
N GLU A 501 -20.38 -4.09 -13.80
CA GLU A 501 -21.29 -5.24 -13.69
C GLU A 501 -20.88 -6.34 -14.70
N ALA A 502 -19.72 -6.97 -14.44
CA ALA A 502 -19.32 -8.23 -15.07
C ALA A 502 -20.46 -9.25 -14.87
N ARG A 503 -21.17 -9.58 -15.96
CA ARG A 503 -22.51 -10.19 -15.90
C ARG A 503 -22.48 -11.54 -15.17
N PRO A 504 -22.95 -11.63 -13.91
CA PRO A 504 -22.97 -12.90 -13.21
C PRO A 504 -24.10 -13.74 -13.80
N ARG A 505 -23.76 -14.91 -14.36
CA ARG A 505 -24.75 -15.84 -14.93
C ARG A 505 -25.83 -16.12 -13.88
N VAL A 506 -27.09 -15.83 -14.23
CA VAL A 506 -28.23 -15.80 -13.27
C VAL A 506 -28.34 -17.10 -12.47
N MET A 507 -28.03 -18.24 -13.11
CA MET A 507 -27.99 -19.57 -12.49
C MET A 507 -27.12 -19.64 -11.24
N GLY A 508 -25.99 -18.93 -11.14
CA GLY A 508 -25.13 -18.97 -9.95
C GLY A 508 -25.79 -18.32 -8.73
N ARG A 509 -26.42 -17.14 -8.91
CA ARG A 509 -27.10 -16.43 -7.81
C ARG A 509 -28.44 -17.08 -7.46
N VAL A 510 -29.15 -17.65 -8.44
CA VAL A 510 -30.32 -18.51 -8.17
C VAL A 510 -29.90 -19.78 -7.45
N GLY A 511 -28.79 -20.41 -7.83
CA GLY A 511 -28.22 -21.58 -7.15
C GLY A 511 -27.91 -21.32 -5.68
N VAL A 512 -27.28 -20.20 -5.34
CA VAL A 512 -27.05 -19.80 -3.94
C VAL A 512 -28.37 -19.56 -3.18
N MET A 513 -29.36 -18.90 -3.79
CA MET A 513 -30.67 -18.70 -3.16
C MET A 513 -31.43 -20.02 -2.95
N VAL A 514 -31.35 -20.96 -3.90
CA VAL A 514 -31.96 -22.30 -3.78
C VAL A 514 -31.22 -23.15 -2.76
N ALA A 515 -29.88 -23.12 -2.73
CA ALA A 515 -29.09 -23.81 -1.71
C ALA A 515 -29.40 -23.27 -0.30
N LEU A 516 -29.52 -21.94 -0.14
CA LEU A 516 -29.91 -21.33 1.13
C LEU A 516 -31.34 -21.73 1.52
N ALA A 517 -32.29 -21.75 0.57
CA ALA A 517 -33.65 -22.22 0.82
C ALA A 517 -33.71 -23.71 1.20
N LEU A 518 -32.89 -24.56 0.57
CA LEU A 518 -32.78 -25.99 0.89
C LEU A 518 -32.11 -26.22 2.25
N VAL A 519 -31.10 -25.43 2.62
CA VAL A 519 -30.49 -25.47 3.97
C VAL A 519 -31.50 -25.01 5.03
N LEU A 520 -32.24 -23.93 4.79
CA LEU A 520 -33.29 -23.47 5.71
C LEU A 520 -34.46 -24.47 5.82
N ALA A 521 -34.85 -25.11 4.71
CA ALA A 521 -35.84 -26.18 4.72
C ALA A 521 -35.33 -27.43 5.43
N GLY A 522 -34.06 -27.81 5.24
CA GLY A 522 -33.41 -28.91 5.95
C GLY A 522 -33.29 -28.66 7.44
N LEU A 523 -32.94 -27.44 7.86
CA LEU A 523 -32.94 -27.02 9.27
C LEU A 523 -34.35 -27.04 9.86
N ALA A 524 -35.37 -26.55 9.13
CA ALA A 524 -36.76 -26.61 9.58
C ALA A 524 -37.29 -28.05 9.66
N PHE A 525 -36.88 -28.92 8.75
CA PHE A 525 -37.21 -30.36 8.77
C PHE A 525 -36.54 -31.06 9.95
N ALA A 526 -35.23 -30.83 10.16
CA ALA A 526 -34.50 -31.36 11.30
C ALA A 526 -35.12 -30.88 12.63
N TRP A 527 -35.47 -29.60 12.74
CA TRP A 527 -36.18 -29.04 13.91
C TRP A 527 -37.58 -29.66 14.13
N ARG A 528 -38.27 -30.04 13.06
CA ARG A 528 -39.63 -30.61 13.12
C ARG A 528 -39.66 -32.10 13.45
N TYR A 529 -38.62 -32.84 13.07
CA TYR A 529 -38.57 -34.31 13.08
C TYR A 529 -37.40 -34.94 13.86
N THR A 530 -36.54 -34.14 14.51
CA THR A 530 -35.44 -34.64 15.39
C THR A 530 -35.46 -33.95 16.76
N PRO A 531 -34.73 -34.47 17.77
CA PRO A 531 -34.61 -33.84 19.10
C PRO A 531 -33.87 -32.50 19.15
N LEU A 532 -33.49 -31.88 18.02
CA LEU A 532 -32.86 -30.54 18.00
C LEU A 532 -33.69 -29.47 18.74
N ARG A 533 -35.02 -29.59 18.70
CA ARG A 533 -35.98 -28.75 19.46
C ARG A 533 -35.88 -28.90 20.99
N GLU A 534 -35.29 -29.98 21.49
CA GLU A 534 -35.12 -30.29 22.92
C GLU A 534 -33.73 -29.90 23.42
N TRP A 535 -32.73 -29.80 22.53
CA TRP A 535 -31.39 -29.27 22.83
C TRP A 535 -31.37 -27.73 22.84
N ALA A 536 -32.26 -27.09 22.06
CA ALA A 536 -32.51 -25.66 22.17
C ALA A 536 -33.42 -25.36 23.36
N ASP A 537 -32.87 -25.46 24.58
CA ASP A 537 -33.65 -25.40 25.82
C ASP A 537 -34.34 -24.03 26.05
N PHE A 538 -35.57 -23.96 25.57
CA PHE A 538 -36.46 -22.82 25.71
C PHE A 538 -36.85 -22.58 27.18
N ARG A 539 -36.69 -23.57 28.09
CA ARG A 539 -36.94 -23.40 29.53
C ARG A 539 -35.76 -22.75 30.23
N ALA A 540 -34.51 -23.07 29.88
CA ALA A 540 -33.35 -22.33 30.38
C ALA A 540 -33.40 -20.85 29.96
N LEU A 541 -33.84 -20.59 28.72
CA LEU A 541 -33.99 -19.23 28.21
C LEU A 541 -35.18 -18.50 28.85
N LEU A 542 -36.35 -19.15 29.00
CA LEU A 542 -37.48 -18.60 29.77
C LEU A 542 -37.12 -18.34 31.24
N ALA A 543 -36.43 -19.24 31.92
CA ALA A 543 -36.04 -19.07 33.32
C ALA A 543 -35.01 -17.93 33.54
N VAL A 544 -34.35 -17.44 32.49
CA VAL A 544 -33.57 -16.19 32.52
C VAL A 544 -34.45 -14.98 32.23
N VAL A 545 -35.40 -15.09 31.29
CA VAL A 545 -36.37 -14.02 30.97
C VAL A 545 -37.31 -13.73 32.14
N GLU A 546 -37.95 -14.75 32.72
CA GLU A 546 -38.88 -14.65 33.86
C GLU A 546 -38.19 -14.02 35.08
N ARG A 547 -36.98 -14.48 35.43
CA ARG A 547 -36.16 -13.88 36.51
C ARG A 547 -35.71 -12.44 36.24
N LEU A 548 -35.74 -11.98 35.00
CA LEU A 548 -35.48 -10.58 34.65
C LEU A 548 -36.78 -9.78 34.68
N ASP A 549 -37.88 -10.28 34.13
CA ASP A 549 -39.17 -9.58 34.11
C ASP A 549 -39.74 -9.37 35.54
N ASP A 550 -39.52 -10.33 36.45
CA ASP A 550 -39.87 -10.23 37.88
C ASP A 550 -39.04 -9.17 38.66
N MET A 551 -37.95 -8.61 38.10
CA MET A 551 -37.15 -7.60 38.78
C MET A 551 -37.66 -6.17 38.47
N PRO A 552 -38.15 -5.39 39.45
CA PRO A 552 -38.64 -4.02 39.21
C PRO A 552 -37.62 -3.04 38.61
N MET A 553 -36.32 -3.40 38.68
CA MET A 553 -35.19 -2.62 38.16
C MET A 553 -34.66 -3.15 36.82
N ALA A 554 -35.26 -4.18 36.20
CA ALA A 554 -34.73 -4.82 34.99
C ALA A 554 -34.57 -3.89 33.78
N PRO A 555 -35.47 -2.92 33.50
CA PRO A 555 -35.22 -1.92 32.46
C PRO A 555 -33.93 -1.13 32.71
N LEU A 556 -33.65 -0.76 33.97
CA LEU A 556 -32.43 -0.04 34.37
C LEU A 556 -31.18 -0.93 34.32
N ALA A 557 -31.30 -2.20 34.72
CA ALA A 557 -30.24 -3.19 34.57
C ALA A 557 -29.87 -3.37 33.08
N MET A 558 -30.87 -3.45 32.19
CA MET A 558 -30.65 -3.52 30.75
C MET A 558 -29.97 -2.24 30.23
N MET A 559 -30.34 -1.05 30.71
CA MET A 559 -29.64 0.19 30.35
C MET A 559 -28.16 0.15 30.78
N GLY A 560 -27.88 -0.40 31.96
CA GLY A 560 -26.52 -0.68 32.42
C GLY A 560 -25.75 -1.61 31.49
N ILE A 561 -26.38 -2.68 30.99
CA ILE A 561 -25.77 -3.62 30.02
C ILE A 561 -25.43 -2.91 28.69
N TYR A 562 -26.27 -1.98 28.19
CA TYR A 562 -25.93 -1.17 27.01
C TYR A 562 -24.73 -0.25 27.22
N VAL A 563 -24.56 0.31 28.42
CA VAL A 563 -23.40 1.14 28.78
C VAL A 563 -22.16 0.27 28.95
N ALA A 564 -22.25 -0.90 29.58
CA ALA A 564 -21.16 -1.87 29.66
C ALA A 564 -20.72 -2.36 28.27
N GLY A 565 -21.67 -2.62 27.36
CA GLY A 565 -21.42 -2.97 25.95
C GLY A 565 -20.70 -1.89 25.14
N ALA A 566 -20.75 -0.63 25.58
CA ALA A 566 -19.90 0.43 25.00
C ALA A 566 -18.42 0.19 25.29
N VAL A 567 -18.08 -0.40 26.44
CA VAL A 567 -16.70 -0.68 26.88
C VAL A 567 -16.23 -2.02 26.33
N THR A 568 -17.05 -3.07 26.39
CA THR A 568 -16.70 -4.44 25.96
C THR A 568 -16.86 -4.71 24.45
N MET A 569 -17.22 -3.67 23.67
CA MET A 569 -17.46 -3.74 22.22
C MET A 569 -18.50 -4.79 21.77
N LEU A 570 -19.43 -5.17 22.66
CA LEU A 570 -20.48 -6.15 22.36
C LEU A 570 -21.34 -5.72 21.16
N PRO A 571 -21.73 -6.64 20.25
CA PRO A 571 -22.58 -6.32 19.11
C PRO A 571 -23.92 -5.72 19.55
N VAL A 572 -24.13 -4.43 19.25
CA VAL A 572 -25.35 -3.71 19.65
C VAL A 572 -26.63 -4.35 19.13
N THR A 573 -26.56 -5.03 17.98
CA THR A 573 -27.66 -5.80 17.38
C THR A 573 -28.10 -6.97 18.25
N LEU A 574 -27.17 -7.65 18.93
CA LEU A 574 -27.50 -8.72 19.88
C LEU A 574 -28.23 -8.16 21.10
N LEU A 575 -27.79 -7.02 21.63
CA LEU A 575 -28.46 -6.35 22.75
C LEU A 575 -29.88 -5.89 22.37
N ILE A 576 -30.06 -5.34 21.17
CA ILE A 576 -31.39 -4.95 20.64
C ILE A 576 -32.32 -6.16 20.57
N LEU A 577 -31.86 -7.28 20.01
CA LEU A 577 -32.65 -8.52 19.91
C LEU A 577 -33.01 -9.06 21.31
N VAL A 578 -32.06 -9.13 22.25
CA VAL A 578 -32.33 -9.58 23.62
C VAL A 578 -33.33 -8.65 24.33
N THR A 579 -33.20 -7.33 24.17
CA THR A 579 -34.12 -6.35 24.78
C THR A 579 -35.55 -6.54 24.26
N VAL A 580 -35.70 -6.80 22.96
CA VAL A 580 -36.99 -7.08 22.31
C VAL A 580 -37.58 -8.43 22.72
N VAL A 581 -36.74 -9.46 22.94
CA VAL A 581 -37.20 -10.78 23.41
C VAL A 581 -37.69 -10.72 24.85
N VAL A 582 -36.96 -10.02 25.74
CA VAL A 582 -37.31 -9.89 27.17
C VAL A 582 -38.53 -8.98 27.35
N PHE A 583 -38.47 -7.75 26.86
CA PHE A 583 -39.46 -6.70 27.17
C PHE A 583 -40.54 -6.53 26.08
N GLY A 584 -40.68 -7.52 25.19
CA GLY A 584 -41.63 -7.51 24.07
C GLY A 584 -41.33 -6.46 22.98
N PRO A 585 -42.11 -6.44 21.88
CA PRO A 585 -41.77 -5.66 20.70
C PRO A 585 -41.82 -4.14 20.91
N LEU A 586 -42.88 -3.59 21.52
CA LEU A 586 -43.03 -2.13 21.64
C LEU A 586 -42.20 -1.54 22.79
N TYR A 587 -42.29 -2.13 23.98
CA TYR A 587 -41.55 -1.66 25.15
C TYR A 587 -40.06 -1.99 25.05
N GLY A 588 -39.70 -3.19 24.59
CA GLY A 588 -38.33 -3.57 24.25
C GLY A 588 -37.71 -2.73 23.13
N ALA A 589 -38.47 -2.28 22.12
CA ALA A 589 -37.95 -1.32 21.13
C ALA A 589 -37.65 0.06 21.74
N ALA A 590 -38.52 0.57 22.62
CA ALA A 590 -38.31 1.84 23.32
C ALA A 590 -37.08 1.76 24.25
N LEU A 591 -36.94 0.66 25.01
CA LEU A 591 -35.77 0.39 25.84
C LEU A 591 -34.50 0.22 25.01
N ALA A 592 -34.55 -0.49 23.88
CA ALA A 592 -33.39 -0.64 22.99
C ALA A 592 -32.93 0.69 22.39
N LEU A 593 -33.87 1.59 22.05
CA LEU A 593 -33.55 2.95 21.62
C LEU A 593 -32.92 3.76 22.76
N GLY A 594 -33.49 3.71 23.97
CA GLY A 594 -32.91 4.35 25.15
C GLY A 594 -31.49 3.85 25.47
N GLY A 595 -31.29 2.54 25.46
CA GLY A 595 -30.00 1.89 25.72
C GLY A 595 -28.95 2.24 24.67
N THR A 596 -29.30 2.20 23.37
CA THR A 596 -28.38 2.63 22.30
C THR A 596 -28.04 4.13 22.38
N MET A 597 -28.97 4.99 22.80
CA MET A 597 -28.69 6.40 23.07
C MET A 597 -27.77 6.62 24.28
N LEU A 598 -27.99 5.91 25.40
CA LEU A 598 -27.14 5.96 26.59
C LEU A 598 -25.72 5.45 26.30
N SER A 599 -25.61 4.30 25.62
CA SER A 599 -24.35 3.72 25.11
C SER A 599 -23.60 4.69 24.17
N THR A 600 -24.35 5.43 23.35
CA THR A 600 -23.79 6.49 22.49
C THR A 600 -23.30 7.69 23.29
N GLY A 601 -24.05 8.15 24.29
CA GLY A 601 -23.64 9.23 25.18
C GLY A 601 -22.38 8.89 25.98
N ALA A 602 -22.31 7.67 26.54
CA ALA A 602 -21.15 7.17 27.27
C ALA A 602 -19.91 7.07 26.37
N GLY A 603 -20.03 6.46 25.20
CA GLY A 603 -18.93 6.37 24.23
C GLY A 603 -18.47 7.73 23.72
N TYR A 604 -19.41 8.65 23.44
CA TYR A 604 -19.10 10.03 23.06
C TYR A 604 -18.34 10.77 24.17
N LEU A 605 -18.74 10.63 25.44
CA LEU A 605 -18.06 11.26 26.56
C LEU A 605 -16.65 10.69 26.76
N ALA A 606 -16.49 9.36 26.72
CA ALA A 606 -15.18 8.71 26.78
C ALA A 606 -14.25 9.18 25.64
N GLY A 607 -14.77 9.28 24.42
CA GLY A 607 -14.04 9.82 23.26
C GLY A 607 -13.60 11.26 23.44
N ARG A 608 -14.47 12.09 24.00
CA ARG A 608 -14.21 13.51 24.28
C ARG A 608 -13.17 13.70 25.40
N LEU A 609 -13.17 12.83 26.41
CA LEU A 609 -12.18 12.81 27.49
C LEU A 609 -10.81 12.31 27.03
N LEU A 610 -10.75 11.26 26.20
CA LEU A 610 -9.51 10.72 25.62
C LEU A 610 -8.89 11.67 24.58
N GLY A 611 -9.72 12.46 23.90
CA GLY A 611 -9.30 13.52 23.00
C GLY A 611 -8.86 13.05 21.61
N ARG A 612 -8.88 13.98 20.65
CA ARG A 612 -8.69 13.72 19.21
C ARG A 612 -7.38 13.01 18.88
N ASN A 613 -6.31 13.25 19.63
CA ASN A 613 -5.00 12.66 19.36
C ASN A 613 -4.88 11.21 19.85
N THR A 614 -5.56 10.84 20.95
CA THR A 614 -5.57 9.46 21.46
C THR A 614 -6.47 8.58 20.61
N VAL A 615 -7.68 9.06 20.30
CA VAL A 615 -8.64 8.30 19.49
C VAL A 615 -8.18 8.17 18.02
N ARG A 616 -7.40 9.13 17.49
CA ARG A 616 -6.69 8.96 16.20
C ARG A 616 -5.73 7.76 16.19
N ARG A 617 -5.01 7.50 17.29
CA ARG A 617 -4.06 6.36 17.40
C ARG A 617 -4.78 5.00 17.43
N PHE A 618 -5.95 4.92 18.08
CA PHE A 618 -6.71 3.68 18.20
C PHE A 618 -7.62 3.38 16.99
N GLY A 619 -8.02 4.39 16.20
CA GLY A 619 -9.11 4.24 15.23
C GLY A 619 -8.72 4.04 13.75
N GLY A 620 -7.45 4.27 13.38
CA GLY A 620 -6.93 4.02 12.03
C GLY A 620 -7.46 4.94 10.91
N ARG A 621 -6.98 4.74 9.67
CA ARG A 621 -7.15 5.71 8.55
C ARG A 621 -8.59 5.87 8.04
N ARG A 622 -9.44 4.83 8.07
CA ARG A 622 -10.87 4.92 7.69
C ARG A 622 -11.60 6.03 8.47
N LEU A 623 -11.15 6.26 9.70
CA LEU A 623 -11.70 7.19 10.66
C LEU A 623 -11.38 8.66 10.37
N ASN A 624 -10.19 8.93 9.84
CA ASN A 624 -9.73 10.28 9.54
C ASN A 624 -10.60 10.93 8.46
N ARG A 625 -11.00 10.13 7.46
CA ARG A 625 -11.94 10.51 6.38
C ARG A 625 -13.30 10.94 6.94
N VAL A 626 -13.86 10.13 7.84
CA VAL A 626 -15.10 10.42 8.60
C VAL A 626 -14.95 11.70 9.43
N SER A 627 -13.80 11.96 10.05
CA SER A 627 -13.58 13.21 10.81
C SER A 627 -13.52 14.48 9.95
N HIS A 628 -13.28 14.39 8.63
CA HIS A 628 -13.17 15.56 7.76
C HIS A 628 -14.47 15.87 7.00
N GLN A 629 -15.12 14.87 6.39
CA GLN A 629 -16.28 15.11 5.52
C GLN A 629 -17.55 15.55 6.26
N LEU A 630 -17.71 15.19 7.54
CA LEU A 630 -18.96 15.42 8.28
C LEU A 630 -19.15 16.86 8.82
N GLY A 631 -18.20 17.77 8.55
CA GLY A 631 -18.12 19.10 9.16
C GLY A 631 -19.20 20.14 8.79
N ARG A 632 -20.27 19.78 8.04
CA ARG A 632 -21.34 20.71 7.64
C ARG A 632 -22.77 20.28 8.00
N HIS A 633 -23.04 19.01 8.33
CA HIS A 633 -24.38 18.51 8.66
C HIS A 633 -24.36 17.36 9.69
N GLY A 634 -24.10 17.68 10.96
CA GLY A 634 -23.82 16.68 12.02
C GLY A 634 -24.93 15.64 12.26
N VAL A 635 -26.21 16.01 12.17
CA VAL A 635 -27.32 15.05 12.31
C VAL A 635 -27.37 14.06 11.14
N LEU A 636 -27.36 14.54 9.90
CA LEU A 636 -27.46 13.71 8.70
C LEU A 636 -26.26 12.76 8.58
N ALA A 637 -25.07 13.28 8.89
CA ALA A 637 -23.83 12.51 9.04
C ALA A 637 -24.01 11.28 9.94
N MET A 638 -24.62 11.49 11.11
CA MET A 638 -24.84 10.44 12.11
C MET A 638 -25.93 9.45 11.71
N VAL A 639 -26.98 9.89 11.00
CA VAL A 639 -27.99 8.97 10.43
C VAL A 639 -27.34 8.00 9.44
N VAL A 640 -26.53 8.50 8.50
CA VAL A 640 -25.84 7.65 7.51
C VAL A 640 -24.88 6.66 8.19
N LEU A 641 -24.15 7.09 9.22
CA LEU A 641 -23.24 6.22 10.00
C LEU A 641 -23.94 5.10 10.80
N ARG A 642 -25.26 5.16 11.01
CA ARG A 642 -26.01 4.04 11.62
C ARG A 642 -26.68 3.13 10.58
N LEU A 643 -27.10 3.69 9.45
CA LEU A 643 -27.72 2.92 8.36
C LEU A 643 -26.71 2.12 7.52
N VAL A 644 -25.44 2.56 7.45
CA VAL A 644 -24.37 1.86 6.75
C VAL A 644 -23.36 1.29 7.77
N PRO A 645 -23.18 -0.04 7.90
CA PRO A 645 -22.34 -0.66 8.92
C PRO A 645 -20.84 -0.59 8.56
N ILE A 646 -20.27 0.61 8.60
CA ILE A 646 -18.86 0.89 8.22
C ILE A 646 -17.86 0.48 9.32
N ALA A 647 -18.28 0.51 10.59
CA ALA A 647 -17.46 0.20 11.76
C ALA A 647 -18.31 -0.25 12.97
N PRO A 648 -17.72 -0.92 13.99
CA PRO A 648 -18.43 -1.31 15.20
C PRO A 648 -19.06 -0.13 15.96
N PHE A 649 -20.26 -0.34 16.50
CA PHE A 649 -21.08 0.71 17.13
C PHE A 649 -20.33 1.52 18.19
N SER A 650 -19.66 0.83 19.14
CA SER A 650 -18.91 1.46 20.23
C SER A 650 -17.72 2.29 19.73
N LEU A 651 -17.03 1.84 18.66
CA LEU A 651 -15.94 2.58 18.03
C LEU A 651 -16.46 3.87 17.38
N VAL A 652 -17.60 3.83 16.67
CA VAL A 652 -18.22 5.04 16.10
C VAL A 652 -18.54 6.06 17.21
N ASN A 653 -19.04 5.62 18.36
CA ASN A 653 -19.39 6.50 19.49
C ASN A 653 -18.16 7.22 20.05
N LEU A 654 -17.08 6.46 20.34
CA LEU A 654 -15.78 6.97 20.80
C LEU A 654 -15.21 8.04 19.85
N VAL A 655 -15.40 7.82 18.56
CA VAL A 655 -14.79 8.63 17.50
C VAL A 655 -15.54 9.92 17.28
N VAL A 656 -16.87 9.86 17.27
CA VAL A 656 -17.73 11.04 17.17
C VAL A 656 -17.53 11.93 18.40
N GLY A 657 -17.31 11.33 19.59
CA GLY A 657 -16.89 12.03 20.81
C GLY A 657 -15.60 12.83 20.69
N ALA A 658 -14.61 12.28 19.97
CA ALA A 658 -13.32 12.92 19.70
C ALA A 658 -13.33 13.87 18.48
N SER A 659 -14.49 14.12 17.87
CA SER A 659 -14.66 14.88 16.63
C SER A 659 -15.19 16.31 16.87
N ARG A 660 -15.56 17.00 15.78
CA ARG A 660 -16.26 18.31 15.83
C ARG A 660 -17.79 18.21 15.95
N ILE A 661 -18.36 17.00 15.93
CA ILE A 661 -19.82 16.80 16.02
C ILE A 661 -20.30 17.04 17.45
N GLY A 662 -21.37 17.84 17.61
CA GLY A 662 -21.97 18.11 18.92
C GLY A 662 -22.71 16.90 19.49
N LEU A 663 -22.78 16.78 20.82
CA LEU A 663 -23.50 15.69 21.50
C LEU A 663 -24.98 15.62 21.07
N ARG A 664 -25.64 16.77 20.86
CA ARG A 664 -27.00 16.85 20.33
C ARG A 664 -27.13 16.14 18.99
N ASP A 665 -26.25 16.46 18.05
CA ASP A 665 -26.25 15.89 16.69
C ASP A 665 -25.94 14.39 16.71
N CYS A 666 -24.99 13.98 17.57
CA CYS A 666 -24.65 12.58 17.82
C CYS A 666 -25.87 11.77 18.28
N LEU A 667 -26.60 12.26 19.30
CA LEU A 667 -27.76 11.58 19.86
C LEU A 667 -28.97 11.60 18.92
N VAL A 668 -29.31 12.75 18.32
CA VAL A 668 -30.46 12.88 17.41
C VAL A 668 -30.25 12.05 16.14
N GLY A 669 -29.06 12.14 15.51
CA GLY A 669 -28.76 11.36 14.32
C GLY A 669 -28.63 9.86 14.61
N THR A 670 -28.18 9.47 15.81
CA THR A 670 -28.23 8.06 16.23
C THR A 670 -29.65 7.57 16.43
N ALA A 671 -30.52 8.34 17.10
CA ALA A 671 -31.91 7.95 17.31
C ALA A 671 -32.64 7.76 15.96
N LEU A 672 -32.53 8.73 15.05
CA LEU A 672 -33.12 8.68 13.71
C LEU A 672 -32.54 7.55 12.84
N GLY A 673 -31.24 7.26 12.96
CA GLY A 673 -30.58 6.20 12.18
C GLY A 673 -30.81 4.78 12.72
N MET A 674 -30.95 4.61 14.03
CA MET A 674 -31.19 3.30 14.66
C MET A 674 -32.67 2.90 14.69
N LEU A 675 -33.59 3.87 14.84
CA LEU A 675 -35.03 3.63 15.00
C LEU A 675 -35.63 2.70 13.91
N PRO A 676 -35.38 2.87 12.60
CA PRO A 676 -35.93 1.97 11.59
C PRO A 676 -35.46 0.52 11.76
N GLY A 677 -34.18 0.32 12.09
CA GLY A 677 -33.61 -1.00 12.33
C GLY A 677 -34.20 -1.66 13.59
N ILE A 678 -34.29 -0.92 14.70
CA ILE A 678 -34.87 -1.40 15.96
C ILE A 678 -36.34 -1.79 15.77
N VAL A 679 -37.14 -0.97 15.06
CA VAL A 679 -38.56 -1.27 14.78
C VAL A 679 -38.71 -2.50 13.88
N ILE A 680 -37.87 -2.65 12.85
CA ILE A 680 -37.87 -3.86 12.00
C ILE A 680 -37.48 -5.10 12.82
N SER A 681 -36.45 -5.02 13.66
CA SER A 681 -36.08 -6.12 14.57
C SER A 681 -37.19 -6.47 15.56
N ALA A 682 -37.89 -5.47 16.12
CA ALA A 682 -38.99 -5.67 17.05
C ALA A 682 -40.13 -6.50 16.44
N PHE A 683 -40.62 -6.09 15.27
CA PHE A 683 -41.67 -6.82 14.58
C PHE A 683 -41.19 -8.15 13.97
N LEU A 684 -39.92 -8.26 13.55
CA LEU A 684 -39.38 -9.53 13.04
C LEU A 684 -39.27 -10.58 14.15
N VAL A 685 -38.75 -10.22 15.32
CA VAL A 685 -38.64 -11.14 16.47
C VAL A 685 -40.01 -11.57 16.96
N ASP A 686 -40.96 -10.64 17.13
CA ASP A 686 -42.35 -10.97 17.49
C ASP A 686 -42.96 -12.00 16.52
N ARG A 687 -42.83 -11.76 15.21
CA ARG A 687 -43.38 -12.65 14.18
C ARG A 687 -42.65 -13.99 14.10
N VAL A 688 -41.35 -14.05 14.35
CA VAL A 688 -40.58 -15.31 14.43
C VAL A 688 -40.92 -16.08 15.70
N ALA A 689 -41.11 -15.41 16.84
CA ALA A 689 -41.51 -16.04 18.10
C ALA A 689 -42.97 -16.52 18.08
N ALA A 690 -43.86 -15.83 17.36
CA ALA A 690 -45.22 -16.29 17.08
C ALA A 690 -45.21 -17.50 16.11
N ALA A 691 -44.42 -17.44 15.05
CA ALA A 691 -44.23 -18.53 14.09
C ALA A 691 -43.69 -19.82 14.73
N ALA A 692 -42.74 -19.70 15.67
CA ALA A 692 -42.20 -20.83 16.42
C ALA A 692 -43.24 -21.48 17.35
N ARG A 693 -44.21 -20.71 17.86
CA ARG A 693 -45.32 -21.21 18.69
C ARG A 693 -46.49 -21.76 17.88
N ASN A 694 -46.75 -21.24 16.67
CA ASN A 694 -47.81 -21.72 15.79
C ASN A 694 -47.45 -21.49 14.29
N PRO A 695 -46.82 -22.47 13.60
CA PRO A 695 -46.37 -22.31 12.22
C PRO A 695 -47.51 -22.47 11.21
N GLY A 696 -48.16 -21.36 10.85
CA GLY A 696 -49.20 -21.29 9.81
C GLY A 696 -48.73 -20.72 8.46
N LEU A 697 -49.56 -20.86 7.40
CA LEU A 697 -49.26 -20.36 6.04
C LEU A 697 -48.87 -18.87 5.98
N ALA A 698 -49.45 -18.03 6.86
CA ALA A 698 -49.10 -16.62 6.97
C ALA A 698 -47.62 -16.36 7.37
N THR A 699 -47.00 -17.29 8.11
CA THR A 699 -45.56 -17.23 8.45
C THR A 699 -44.69 -17.38 7.21
N PHE A 700 -44.97 -18.39 6.38
CA PHE A 700 -44.23 -18.63 5.15
C PHE A 700 -44.45 -17.50 4.14
N ALA A 701 -45.66 -16.96 4.06
CA ALA A 701 -45.95 -15.76 3.27
C ALA A 701 -45.16 -14.53 3.76
N LEU A 702 -45.03 -14.32 5.07
CA LEU A 702 -44.25 -13.20 5.63
C LEU A 702 -42.73 -13.36 5.39
N LEU A 703 -42.19 -14.56 5.59
CA LEU A 703 -40.77 -14.86 5.29
C LEU A 703 -40.47 -14.68 3.79
N ALA A 704 -41.36 -15.17 2.92
CA ALA A 704 -41.27 -14.93 1.48
C ALA A 704 -41.34 -13.42 1.17
N LEU A 705 -42.25 -12.67 1.79
CA LEU A 705 -42.38 -11.22 1.60
C LEU A 705 -41.11 -10.45 2.02
N VAL A 706 -40.51 -10.81 3.16
CA VAL A 706 -39.26 -10.20 3.66
C VAL A 706 -38.07 -10.49 2.73
N LEU A 707 -38.03 -11.65 2.08
CA LEU A 707 -37.01 -11.99 1.07
C LEU A 707 -37.29 -11.36 -0.31
N LEU A 708 -38.56 -11.27 -0.70
CA LEU A 708 -38.99 -10.81 -2.02
C LEU A 708 -39.13 -9.28 -2.14
N LEU A 709 -39.40 -8.54 -1.06
CA LEU A 709 -39.46 -7.07 -1.08
C LEU A 709 -38.10 -6.43 -1.47
N PRO A 710 -36.97 -6.78 -0.85
CA PRO A 710 -35.66 -6.26 -1.27
C PRO A 710 -35.32 -6.63 -2.72
N ALA A 711 -35.61 -7.87 -3.12
CA ALA A 711 -35.34 -8.37 -4.47
C ALA A 711 -36.20 -7.66 -5.55
N SER A 712 -37.50 -7.47 -5.28
CA SER A 712 -38.42 -6.76 -6.18
C SER A 712 -38.11 -5.26 -6.22
N LEU A 713 -37.73 -4.63 -5.11
CA LEU A 713 -37.24 -3.25 -5.09
C LEU A 713 -35.97 -3.10 -5.94
N LEU A 714 -35.00 -4.02 -5.82
CA LEU A 714 -33.81 -4.08 -6.68
C LEU A 714 -34.18 -4.23 -8.17
N LEU A 715 -35.16 -5.08 -8.50
CA LEU A 715 -35.66 -5.25 -9.87
C LEU A 715 -36.36 -4.00 -10.40
N VAL A 716 -37.15 -3.30 -9.57
CA VAL A 716 -37.82 -2.04 -9.95
C VAL A 716 -36.80 -0.91 -10.13
N LEU A 717 -35.80 -0.80 -9.24
CA LEU A 717 -34.71 0.17 -9.37
C LEU A 717 -33.85 -0.11 -10.61
N ARG A 718 -33.54 -1.37 -10.91
CA ARG A 718 -32.87 -1.77 -12.17
C ARG A 718 -33.73 -1.47 -13.40
N ARG A 719 -35.04 -1.74 -13.38
CA ARG A 719 -35.98 -1.36 -14.47
C ARG A 719 -36.04 0.15 -14.68
N ARG A 720 -36.09 0.95 -13.61
CA ARG A 720 -36.06 2.43 -13.68
C ARG A 720 -34.72 2.94 -14.22
N ARG A 721 -33.58 2.44 -13.72
CA ARG A 721 -32.24 2.79 -14.24
C ARG A 721 -32.11 2.46 -15.73
N ARG A 722 -32.59 1.29 -16.16
CA ARG A 722 -32.59 0.87 -17.58
C ARG A 722 -33.46 1.79 -18.45
N ARG A 723 -34.69 2.10 -18.04
CA ARG A 723 -35.56 3.06 -18.75
C ARG A 723 -34.93 4.45 -18.87
N ASN A 724 -34.29 4.94 -17.81
CA ASN A 724 -33.59 6.23 -17.84
C ASN A 724 -32.36 6.19 -18.76
N ALA A 725 -31.58 5.11 -18.75
CA ALA A 725 -30.45 4.93 -19.66
C ALA A 725 -30.90 4.89 -21.13
N GLU A 726 -31.99 4.16 -21.43
CA GLU A 726 -32.58 4.10 -22.78
C GLU A 726 -33.15 5.47 -23.22
N ARG A 727 -33.80 6.23 -22.31
CA ARG A 727 -34.29 7.59 -22.63
C ARG A 727 -33.15 8.58 -22.88
N ASN A 728 -32.13 8.59 -22.03
CA ASN A 728 -30.93 9.42 -22.21
C ASN A 728 -30.15 9.06 -23.48
N LYS A 729 -30.28 7.82 -23.99
CA LYS A 729 -29.70 7.41 -25.27
C LYS A 729 -30.51 7.92 -26.46
N ALA A 730 -31.85 7.90 -26.37
CA ALA A 730 -32.74 8.47 -27.38
C ALA A 730 -32.60 10.01 -27.49
N GLU A 731 -32.51 10.70 -26.35
CA GLU A 731 -32.25 12.15 -26.29
C GLU A 731 -30.90 12.53 -26.94
N ARG A 732 -29.89 11.65 -26.85
CA ARG A 732 -28.57 11.79 -27.50
C ARG A 732 -28.51 11.32 -28.96
N HIS A 733 -29.60 10.82 -29.54
CA HIS A 733 -29.64 10.31 -30.92
C HIS A 733 -30.75 10.95 -31.78
N ARG A 734 -31.29 12.12 -31.37
CA ARG A 734 -32.03 12.99 -32.29
C ARG A 734 -31.06 13.58 -33.32
N PRO A 735 -31.24 13.36 -34.64
CA PRO A 735 -30.46 14.05 -35.65
C PRO A 735 -30.85 15.53 -35.66
N VAL A 736 -29.86 16.42 -35.68
CA VAL A 736 -30.06 17.86 -35.85
C VAL A 736 -30.03 18.15 -37.35
N ASN A 737 -31.14 18.62 -37.93
CA ASN A 737 -31.08 19.36 -39.19
C ASN A 737 -32.31 20.26 -39.45
N GLN A 738 -32.02 21.46 -39.96
CA GLN A 738 -32.86 22.33 -40.81
C GLN A 738 -34.27 22.74 -40.34
N GLN A 739 -34.33 23.86 -39.62
CA GLN A 739 -35.09 25.10 -39.91
C GLN A 739 -34.68 26.14 -38.83
N ASP A 740 -34.40 27.42 -39.10
CA ASP A 740 -34.70 28.26 -40.28
C ASP A 740 -33.52 29.12 -40.81
N SER A 741 -33.73 29.64 -42.03
CA SER A 741 -33.10 30.79 -42.73
C SER A 741 -33.09 32.11 -41.92
N GLN A 742 -32.35 33.18 -42.24
CA GLN A 742 -31.59 33.63 -43.44
C GLN A 742 -30.42 34.61 -43.02
N PRO A 743 -29.57 35.16 -43.92
CA PRO A 743 -28.27 35.79 -43.57
C PRO A 743 -28.18 37.33 -43.61
N GLY A 744 -27.09 37.86 -43.03
CA GLY A 744 -26.58 39.25 -43.14
C GLY A 744 -25.77 39.64 -41.89
N ASN A 745 -24.72 40.50 -41.93
CA ASN A 745 -24.01 41.15 -43.04
C ASN A 745 -22.53 41.40 -42.63
N GLN A 746 -21.61 41.63 -43.57
CA GLN A 746 -20.23 42.05 -43.29
C GLN A 746 -20.08 43.58 -43.39
N GLN A 747 -19.82 44.26 -42.27
CA GLN A 747 -19.32 45.65 -42.14
C GLN A 747 -19.20 45.97 -40.63
N ASN A 748 -18.34 46.89 -40.16
CA ASN A 748 -17.30 47.67 -40.83
C ASN A 748 -16.11 47.89 -39.86
N SER A 749 -14.98 48.43 -40.36
CA SER A 749 -13.82 48.81 -39.54
C SER A 749 -13.64 50.33 -39.42
N GLN A 750 -12.95 50.76 -38.35
CA GLN A 750 -12.33 52.09 -38.12
C GLN A 750 -13.25 53.27 -37.75
N GLN A 751 -12.61 54.25 -37.08
CA GLN A 751 -13.06 55.63 -36.75
C GLN A 751 -14.24 55.75 -35.76
N ASP A 752 -14.30 56.70 -34.83
CA ASP A 752 -13.36 57.67 -34.22
C ASP A 752 -13.86 57.85 -32.75
N GLY A 753 -13.30 58.58 -31.78
CA GLY A 753 -12.18 59.52 -31.71
C GLY A 753 -12.54 60.63 -30.69
N ASP A 754 -11.72 60.78 -29.65
CA ASP A 754 -11.57 61.97 -28.78
C ASP A 754 -12.68 62.47 -27.82
N GLN A 755 -12.22 63.33 -26.90
CA GLN A 755 -12.90 64.35 -26.06
C GLN A 755 -13.72 63.97 -24.80
N ASP A 756 -12.99 63.97 -23.69
CA ASP A 756 -13.02 64.99 -22.60
C ASP A 756 -14.23 65.28 -21.67
N SER A 757 -13.84 65.58 -20.42
CA SER A 757 -14.46 66.50 -19.44
C SER A 757 -15.75 66.14 -18.65
N GLN A 758 -15.53 65.99 -17.33
CA GLN A 758 -16.23 66.64 -16.20
C GLN A 758 -17.76 66.55 -16.01
N HIS A 759 -18.16 66.00 -14.84
CA HIS A 759 -18.88 66.78 -13.82
C HIS A 759 -18.86 66.13 -12.41
N ASP A 760 -18.67 66.94 -11.36
CA ASP A 760 -19.08 66.65 -9.95
C ASP A 760 -20.63 66.75 -9.81
N ASP A 761 -21.33 66.49 -8.71
CA ASP A 761 -21.08 66.22 -7.27
C ASP A 761 -22.37 65.46 -6.75
N GLN A 762 -22.68 65.08 -5.49
CA GLN A 762 -22.08 65.19 -4.16
C GLN A 762 -22.65 64.08 -3.26
N HIS A 763 -21.87 63.55 -2.29
CA HIS A 763 -22.27 63.57 -0.85
C HIS A 763 -21.17 63.01 0.09
N ARG A 764 -20.88 63.79 1.13
CA ARG A 764 -20.05 63.46 2.31
C ARG A 764 -20.87 62.51 3.21
N GLY A 765 -20.35 61.52 3.93
CA GLY A 765 -19.22 61.53 4.90
C GLY A 765 -19.79 61.41 6.34
N PRO A 766 -19.00 61.36 7.44
CA PRO A 766 -17.54 61.19 7.60
C PRO A 766 -17.18 60.03 8.57
N GLY A 767 -15.88 59.79 8.88
CA GLY A 767 -15.47 59.00 10.06
C GLY A 767 -14.14 58.24 9.98
N GLY A 768 -13.01 58.92 10.26
CA GLY A 768 -11.71 58.27 10.56
C GLY A 768 -11.45 58.18 12.08
N PRO A 769 -10.21 57.91 12.55
CA PRO A 769 -8.95 57.82 11.78
C PRO A 769 -8.05 56.60 12.08
N GLY A 770 -7.08 56.36 11.19
CA GLY A 770 -6.26 55.14 11.10
C GLY A 770 -5.13 54.95 12.12
N ARG A 771 -4.27 53.95 11.86
CA ARG A 771 -2.95 53.80 12.49
C ARG A 771 -1.90 53.10 11.61
N ARG A 772 -0.85 53.86 11.31
CA ARG A 772 0.57 53.51 11.01
C ARG A 772 0.92 52.33 10.09
N MET A 773 1.71 52.67 9.06
CA MET A 773 2.69 51.78 8.44
C MET A 773 3.77 51.31 9.43
N ALA A 774 4.38 50.16 9.14
CA ALA A 774 5.82 49.96 9.23
C ALA A 774 6.26 48.99 8.12
N ARG A 775 7.34 49.31 7.39
CA ARG A 775 7.96 48.41 6.40
C ARG A 775 9.31 47.90 6.92
N VAL A 776 9.61 46.68 6.47
CA VAL A 776 10.93 46.06 6.27
C VAL A 776 12.13 47.01 6.30
N ALA A 777 13.17 46.61 7.05
CA ALA A 777 14.58 46.90 6.77
C ALA A 777 15.41 45.63 7.10
N HIS A 778 16.60 45.49 6.51
CA HIS A 778 17.39 44.26 6.51
C HIS A 778 18.89 44.60 6.61
N ALA A 779 19.70 43.72 7.22
CA ALA A 779 21.17 43.80 7.31
C ALA A 779 21.75 45.03 8.09
N ALA A 780 23.03 45.06 8.49
CA ALA A 780 23.94 44.02 9.01
C ALA A 780 25.23 44.69 9.56
N GLY A 781 25.96 43.99 10.44
CA GLY A 781 27.41 44.14 10.55
C GLY A 781 28.02 44.84 11.78
N GLU A 782 29.19 44.31 12.15
CA GLU A 782 30.32 44.93 12.88
C GLU A 782 30.31 45.00 14.43
N ARG A 783 31.29 44.25 15.01
CA ARG A 783 32.22 44.58 16.12
C ARG A 783 31.64 45.37 17.31
N THR A 784 31.67 44.83 18.54
CA THR A 784 32.85 44.26 19.22
C THR A 784 32.53 43.06 20.11
#